data_AF-A0A0C9X142-F1
#
_entry.id   AF-A0A0C9X142-F1
#
_cell.length_a   1.000
_cell.length_b   1.000
_cell.length_c   1.000
_cell.angle_alpha   90.00
_cell.angle_beta   90.00
_cell.angle_gamma   90.00
#
_symmetry.space_group_name_H-M   'P 1'
#
loop_
_entity.id
_entity.type
_entity.pdbx_description
1 polymer ?
#
loop_
_entity_poly.entity_id
_entity_poly.type
_entity_poly.pdbx_seq_one_letter_code
_entity_poly.pdbx_strand_id
1 'polypeptide(L)'
;MHGLLWYLTAFLASSTYFPNGGVVTPTHAHVLQGYASLAQTGTGLHMRDRSRAFIVADSATPNNRIVFINADIAMGDSGVRRSIVSQLSSQYPGLYTDANIAFVSTHQHAGVGGYLENLLPQLTSLGYGSCDLALGKLSLGNTTILNANINRSPTAYLANPAEERARYQYDQDKEMTLLRFDDTNGKARGFLSFFAVHGTSLYENNTLVSADNKGMAAYLYEAEVEPYSMPGNTTFVAGFTQANVGDTSPNTLGAFCESPGKPYDGLPCDPDHSTCGATVQDCHGRCVLWPISDFESSRIIGDLQFRGAQTIMNGPLAPVTGAVKSVHTYLAMYVLGSGTANHKFTLPNGTTVSTCPAAMGVVTPLPSAEQRACQHPKPILLNTGFAHQPYEWSANSVNIQMLRVGNFVMLIIPGEITTMAGRRIREVLRAKLISSGVLGSDAYVVVAGPANVYAHYITTREEYSVQRYEGASTIFGQFTLDAYIDKYSSLVPFLADNASGTPASDLAPSEQISKAISLQIGVVFDAAPMGKKFGATLSDNNLRLESTFLTVDQLVPGEWRTVRSDSHPSTIYHYFGNSKPLIGAYSNMFGHFARQLSATATDADAKKVVSPTLRADVYSAVDQAKSWVAGGQGGGQAGDGVSYGPILAIIQKHFPATKIGLESVGNVESEVAIIVGGVTNMIMEFSKWEGMAGGMAMRTWVDALVDAHAKAVVSARSVGGARNDMVAKGITKGLNQNTDVTLMTKEFTSKIQIISCLKSVSSRIYGAGTDEARQGEAVWSSKFI
;
A
#
# COMPACT_ATOMS: atom_id res chain seq x y z
N MET A 1 7.17 -10.90 -45.60
CA MET A 1 8.07 -10.33 -44.58
C MET A 1 7.77 -11.04 -43.27
N HIS A 2 8.52 -12.07 -42.90
CA HIS A 2 8.31 -12.82 -41.65
C HIS A 2 9.47 -12.54 -40.69
N GLY A 3 9.21 -12.42 -39.39
CA GLY A 3 10.24 -12.15 -38.37
C GLY A 3 10.56 -10.68 -38.11
N LEU A 4 9.67 -9.75 -38.45
CA LEU A 4 9.69 -8.36 -37.97
C LEU A 4 8.52 -8.14 -37.00
N LEU A 5 8.67 -7.20 -36.07
CA LEU A 5 7.63 -6.79 -35.14
C LEU A 5 7.58 -5.26 -35.06
N TRP A 6 6.40 -4.71 -34.81
CA TRP A 6 6.28 -3.32 -34.38
C TRP A 6 6.52 -3.26 -32.87
N TYR A 7 7.20 -2.23 -32.40
CA TYR A 7 7.30 -1.94 -30.97
C TYR A 7 7.37 -0.45 -30.69
N LEU A 8 7.16 -0.08 -29.43
CA LEU A 8 7.50 1.22 -28.89
C LEU A 8 8.06 1.05 -27.47
N THR A 9 9.24 1.61 -27.24
CA THR A 9 9.86 1.82 -25.93
C THR A 9 9.61 3.27 -25.53
N ALA A 10 8.87 3.52 -24.46
CA ALA A 10 8.50 4.87 -24.03
C ALA A 10 8.69 5.07 -22.52
N PHE A 11 9.15 6.26 -22.14
CA PHE A 11 8.97 6.75 -20.77
C PHE A 11 7.51 7.14 -20.55
N LEU A 12 7.03 6.81 -19.35
CA LEU A 12 5.75 7.28 -18.84
C LEU A 12 6.02 8.04 -17.53
N ALA A 13 5.70 9.33 -17.56
CA ALA A 13 5.52 10.17 -16.40
C ALA A 13 4.69 9.45 -15.32
N SER A 14 5.10 9.52 -14.05
CA SER A 14 4.36 8.94 -12.93
C SER A 14 3.21 9.85 -12.49
N SER A 15 2.22 10.06 -13.37
CA SER A 15 1.09 11.01 -13.24
C SER A 15 0.01 10.63 -12.22
N THR A 16 0.42 10.33 -10.99
CA THR A 16 -0.43 10.02 -9.84
C THR A 16 -0.90 11.29 -9.13
N TYR A 17 -1.95 11.94 -9.66
CA TYR A 17 -2.71 12.96 -8.94
C TYR A 17 -3.89 12.32 -8.20
N PHE A 18 -3.94 12.49 -6.88
CA PHE A 18 -4.92 11.85 -6.00
C PHE A 18 -6.03 12.84 -5.65
N PRO A 19 -7.32 12.55 -5.91
CA PRO A 19 -8.43 13.44 -5.54
C PRO A 19 -8.52 13.76 -4.04
N ASN A 20 -8.01 12.88 -3.18
CA ASN A 20 -8.06 12.97 -1.72
C ASN A 20 -6.69 13.17 -1.04
N GLY A 21 -5.67 13.67 -1.77
CA GLY A 21 -4.42 14.14 -1.16
C GLY A 21 -3.35 13.10 -0.81
N GLY A 22 -3.43 11.88 -1.36
CA GLY A 22 -2.24 11.03 -1.53
C GLY A 22 -1.26 11.65 -2.55
N VAL A 23 -0.04 11.14 -2.63
CA VAL A 23 1.05 11.73 -3.43
C VAL A 23 2.09 10.67 -3.80
N VAL A 24 2.66 10.73 -5.01
CA VAL A 24 3.93 10.06 -5.35
C VAL A 24 4.99 11.13 -5.67
N THR A 25 6.11 11.07 -4.95
CA THR A 25 7.18 12.08 -4.88
C THR A 25 6.78 13.45 -4.30
N PRO A 26 7.67 14.01 -3.49
CA PRO A 26 7.64 13.89 -2.03
C PRO A 26 6.57 14.79 -1.38
N THR A 27 5.59 14.20 -0.68
CA THR A 27 4.95 14.87 0.45
C THR A 27 5.72 14.65 1.72
N HIS A 28 5.80 15.69 2.53
CA HIS A 28 6.16 15.55 3.94
C HIS A 28 5.11 14.71 4.67
N ALA A 29 5.54 13.92 5.66
CA ALA A 29 4.67 13.20 6.60
C ALA A 29 3.91 11.94 6.09
N HIS A 30 4.11 11.47 4.85
CA HIS A 30 3.49 10.21 4.37
C HIS A 30 4.39 8.99 4.63
N VAL A 31 3.80 7.85 4.99
CA VAL A 31 4.54 6.59 5.21
C VAL A 31 5.01 5.99 3.87
N LEU A 32 6.24 5.46 3.82
CA LEU A 32 6.79 4.77 2.65
C LEU A 32 6.30 3.31 2.56
N GLN A 33 6.22 2.77 1.35
CA GLN A 33 5.61 1.48 1.08
C GLN A 33 6.64 0.34 1.10
N GLY A 34 6.32 -0.75 1.81
CA GLY A 34 7.10 -1.99 1.77
C GLY A 34 7.34 -2.57 3.16
N TYR A 35 8.12 -1.88 3.99
CA TYR A 35 8.48 -2.35 5.33
C TYR A 35 7.35 -2.31 6.36
N ALA A 36 6.22 -1.65 6.05
CA ALA A 36 5.05 -1.48 6.95
C ALA A 36 5.35 -0.79 8.30
N SER A 37 6.49 -0.08 8.40
CA SER A 37 6.90 0.66 9.58
C SER A 37 6.27 2.06 9.60
N LEU A 38 5.44 2.35 10.60
CA LEU A 38 4.83 3.68 10.79
C LEU A 38 5.86 4.78 11.08
N ALA A 39 7.09 4.42 11.45
CA ALA A 39 8.19 5.36 11.63
C ALA A 39 8.82 5.79 10.29
N GLN A 40 8.71 4.96 9.24
CA GLN A 40 9.32 5.22 7.93
C GLN A 40 8.50 6.27 7.15
N THR A 41 8.73 7.54 7.48
CA THR A 41 7.97 8.68 6.98
C THR A 41 8.78 9.53 6.01
N GLY A 42 8.17 9.94 4.89
CA GLY A 42 8.77 10.76 3.84
C GLY A 42 9.25 12.13 4.32
N THR A 43 10.53 12.42 4.03
CA THR A 43 11.23 13.68 4.34
C THR A 43 11.96 14.27 3.13
N GLY A 44 11.84 13.68 1.94
CA GLY A 44 12.58 14.13 0.77
C GLY A 44 12.60 13.16 -0.40
N LEU A 45 13.53 13.39 -1.33
CA LEU A 45 13.67 12.69 -2.61
C LEU A 45 15.17 12.51 -2.93
N HIS A 46 15.56 11.29 -3.28
CA HIS A 46 16.88 10.92 -3.79
C HIS A 46 16.83 10.57 -5.29
N MET A 47 15.80 9.83 -5.72
CA MET A 47 15.56 9.52 -7.13
C MET A 47 14.06 9.50 -7.41
N ARG A 48 13.62 10.10 -8.52
CA ARG A 48 12.23 9.99 -8.99
C ARG A 48 11.90 8.58 -9.47
N ASP A 49 10.77 8.08 -9.01
CA ASP A 49 10.11 6.88 -9.54
C ASP A 49 9.57 7.13 -10.95
N ARG A 50 9.75 6.18 -11.87
CA ARG A 50 9.28 6.26 -13.27
C ARG A 50 8.44 5.06 -13.67
N SER A 51 7.68 5.21 -14.74
CA SER A 51 7.05 4.11 -15.45
C SER A 51 7.71 3.97 -16.83
N ARG A 52 7.99 2.73 -17.26
CA ARG A 52 8.65 2.41 -18.54
C ARG A 52 7.77 1.43 -19.30
N ALA A 53 7.26 1.86 -20.45
CA ALA A 53 6.35 1.06 -21.28
C ALA A 53 7.06 0.42 -22.47
N PHE A 54 6.75 -0.86 -22.66
CA PHE A 54 7.21 -1.69 -23.76
C PHE A 54 5.97 -2.22 -24.49
N ILE A 55 5.60 -1.57 -25.58
CA ILE A 55 4.52 -2.01 -26.47
C ILE A 55 5.13 -2.90 -27.56
N VAL A 56 4.55 -4.05 -27.83
CA VAL A 56 4.94 -4.93 -28.95
C VAL A 56 3.69 -5.36 -29.72
N ALA A 57 3.73 -5.28 -31.04
CA ALA A 57 2.63 -5.65 -31.92
C ALA A 57 3.12 -6.47 -33.13
N ASP A 58 2.30 -7.44 -33.55
CA ASP A 58 2.55 -8.29 -34.70
C ASP A 58 2.56 -7.46 -36.01
N SER A 59 3.59 -7.63 -36.86
CA SER A 59 3.69 -6.87 -38.12
C SER A 59 2.64 -7.25 -39.16
N ALA A 60 2.11 -8.47 -39.11
CA ALA A 60 1.06 -8.97 -40.00
C ALA A 60 -0.34 -8.74 -39.42
N THR A 61 -0.48 -8.55 -38.10
CA THR A 61 -1.78 -8.27 -37.46
C THR A 61 -1.60 -7.25 -36.32
N PRO A 62 -1.50 -5.93 -36.59
CA PRO A 62 -1.16 -4.93 -35.57
C PRO A 62 -2.12 -4.77 -34.37
N ASN A 63 -3.28 -5.44 -34.40
CA ASN A 63 -4.20 -5.54 -33.25
C ASN A 63 -3.77 -6.65 -32.26
N ASN A 64 -3.03 -7.66 -32.72
CA ASN A 64 -2.31 -8.60 -31.87
C ASN A 64 -1.11 -7.83 -31.25
N ARG A 65 -1.36 -7.18 -30.11
CA ARG A 65 -0.36 -6.38 -29.41
C ARG A 65 -0.45 -6.55 -27.91
N ILE A 66 0.65 -6.23 -27.23
CA ILE A 66 0.77 -6.15 -25.78
C ILE A 66 1.33 -4.79 -25.35
N VAL A 67 1.07 -4.40 -24.11
CA VAL A 67 1.82 -3.35 -23.41
C VAL A 67 2.25 -3.88 -22.04
N PHE A 68 3.57 -3.96 -21.85
CA PHE A 68 4.20 -4.26 -20.56
C PHE A 68 4.65 -2.94 -19.94
N ILE A 69 4.15 -2.63 -18.75
CA ILE A 69 4.48 -1.42 -17.99
C ILE A 69 5.34 -1.84 -16.81
N ASN A 70 6.60 -1.41 -16.77
CA ASN A 70 7.51 -1.61 -15.65
C ASN A 70 7.58 -0.32 -14.82
N ALA A 71 7.02 -0.32 -13.60
CA ALA A 71 6.91 0.86 -12.75
C ALA A 71 7.78 0.75 -11.50
N ASP A 72 8.46 1.85 -11.15
CA ASP A 72 9.32 1.98 -9.98
C ASP A 72 8.48 2.14 -8.69
N ILE A 73 7.76 1.09 -8.32
CA ILE A 73 6.83 1.03 -7.17
C ILE A 73 7.10 -0.23 -6.31
N ALA A 74 6.36 -0.40 -5.21
CA ALA A 74 6.46 -1.61 -4.40
C ALA A 74 5.70 -2.82 -5.01
N MET A 75 4.45 -2.65 -5.44
CA MET A 75 3.67 -3.73 -6.09
C MET A 75 2.54 -3.20 -6.96
N GLY A 76 2.07 -4.01 -7.91
CA GLY A 76 0.88 -3.72 -8.72
C GLY A 76 -0.44 -3.82 -7.94
N ASP A 77 -1.48 -3.13 -8.40
CA ASP A 77 -2.76 -2.99 -7.71
C ASP A 77 -3.99 -3.18 -8.61
N SER A 78 -5.07 -3.76 -8.06
CA SER A 78 -6.40 -3.82 -8.66
C SER A 78 -6.97 -2.45 -9.03
N GLY A 79 -6.93 -1.46 -8.13
CA GLY A 79 -7.43 -0.10 -8.36
C GLY A 79 -6.61 0.66 -9.40
N VAL A 80 -5.28 0.72 -9.25
CA VAL A 80 -4.38 1.34 -10.25
C VAL A 80 -4.53 0.64 -11.61
N ARG A 81 -4.56 -0.69 -11.65
CA ARG A 81 -4.78 -1.46 -12.89
C ARG A 81 -6.15 -1.16 -13.48
N ARG A 82 -7.23 -1.14 -12.70
CA ARG A 82 -8.58 -0.81 -13.18
C ARG A 82 -8.63 0.59 -13.77
N SER A 83 -7.95 1.56 -13.16
CA SER A 83 -7.77 2.92 -13.70
C SER A 83 -6.99 2.94 -15.01
N ILE A 84 -5.86 2.23 -15.10
CA ILE A 84 -5.04 2.12 -16.34
C ILE A 84 -5.85 1.45 -17.46
N VAL A 85 -6.48 0.29 -17.18
CA VAL A 85 -7.30 -0.45 -18.16
C VAL A 85 -8.48 0.39 -18.62
N SER A 86 -9.18 1.07 -17.71
CA SER A 86 -10.30 1.95 -18.05
C SER A 86 -9.87 3.12 -18.95
N GLN A 87 -8.80 3.83 -18.58
CA GLN A 87 -8.29 4.97 -19.35
C GLN A 87 -7.78 4.54 -20.73
N LEU A 88 -6.98 3.47 -20.81
CA LEU A 88 -6.47 2.96 -22.10
C LEU A 88 -7.59 2.36 -22.98
N SER A 89 -8.59 1.69 -22.40
CA SER A 89 -9.74 1.16 -23.16
C SER A 89 -10.64 2.29 -23.68
N SER A 90 -10.76 3.40 -22.94
CA SER A 90 -11.54 4.57 -23.35
C SER A 90 -10.81 5.38 -24.45
N GLN A 91 -9.49 5.54 -24.31
CA GLN A 91 -8.65 6.27 -25.27
C GLN A 91 -8.36 5.47 -26.55
N TYR A 92 -8.31 4.13 -26.45
CA TYR A 92 -8.04 3.23 -27.58
C TYR A 92 -9.04 2.04 -27.61
N PRO A 93 -10.33 2.27 -27.95
CA PRO A 93 -11.38 1.27 -27.88
C PRO A 93 -11.07 -0.03 -28.60
N GLY A 94 -11.10 -1.15 -27.86
CA GLY A 94 -10.84 -2.50 -28.37
C GLY A 94 -9.38 -2.82 -28.68
N LEU A 95 -8.44 -1.90 -28.47
CA LEU A 95 -7.02 -2.08 -28.80
C LEU A 95 -6.16 -2.45 -27.58
N TYR A 96 -6.48 -1.86 -26.42
CA TYR A 96 -5.90 -2.23 -25.12
C TYR A 96 -7.04 -2.65 -24.18
N THR A 97 -6.81 -3.72 -23.42
CA THR A 97 -7.79 -4.43 -22.60
C THR A 97 -7.09 -5.16 -21.45
N ASP A 98 -7.87 -5.75 -20.53
CA ASP A 98 -7.33 -6.64 -19.50
C ASP A 98 -6.41 -7.75 -20.04
N ALA A 99 -6.69 -8.26 -21.24
CA ALA A 99 -5.91 -9.32 -21.89
C ALA A 99 -4.44 -8.93 -22.10
N ASN A 100 -4.20 -7.72 -22.59
CA ASN A 100 -2.92 -7.33 -23.19
C ASN A 100 -2.18 -6.18 -22.49
N ILE A 101 -2.78 -5.56 -21.46
CA ILE A 101 -2.08 -4.66 -20.53
C ILE A 101 -1.51 -5.49 -19.38
N ALA A 102 -0.20 -5.41 -19.12
CA ALA A 102 0.43 -5.90 -17.89
C ALA A 102 1.09 -4.75 -17.12
N PHE A 103 0.85 -4.68 -15.81
CA PHE A 103 1.39 -3.65 -14.92
C PHE A 103 2.28 -4.31 -13.87
N VAL A 104 3.61 -4.16 -14.00
CA VAL A 104 4.63 -4.90 -13.24
C VAL A 104 5.48 -3.94 -12.42
N SER A 105 5.79 -4.35 -11.19
CA SER A 105 6.57 -3.61 -10.22
C SER A 105 8.08 -3.89 -10.31
N THR A 106 8.92 -2.88 -10.03
CA THR A 106 10.33 -3.13 -9.67
C THR A 106 10.52 -3.54 -8.21
N HIS A 107 9.47 -3.49 -7.40
CA HIS A 107 9.42 -3.92 -6.00
C HIS A 107 10.44 -3.22 -5.11
N GLN A 108 10.43 -1.88 -5.19
CA GLN A 108 11.24 -0.99 -4.37
C GLN A 108 10.49 -0.57 -3.08
N HIS A 109 11.21 -0.49 -1.96
CA HIS A 109 10.68 -0.24 -0.61
C HIS A 109 10.92 1.20 -0.09
N ALA A 110 11.17 2.14 -1.01
CA ALA A 110 11.43 3.56 -0.74
C ALA A 110 10.50 4.50 -1.54
N GLY A 111 9.37 3.99 -2.04
CA GLY A 111 8.33 4.76 -2.71
C GLY A 111 7.26 5.24 -1.72
N VAL A 112 6.51 6.28 -2.07
CA VAL A 112 5.42 6.76 -1.21
C VAL A 112 4.29 5.73 -1.18
N GLY A 113 3.83 5.40 0.03
CA GLY A 113 2.74 4.45 0.23
C GLY A 113 1.35 5.05 0.08
N GLY A 114 0.36 4.18 0.20
CA GLY A 114 -1.04 4.55 0.01
C GLY A 114 -1.43 4.57 -1.47
N TYR A 115 -1.47 3.42 -2.15
CA TYR A 115 -2.01 3.34 -3.52
C TYR A 115 -2.60 1.99 -3.98
N LEU A 116 -2.63 0.93 -3.16
CA LEU A 116 -3.34 -0.31 -3.53
C LEU A 116 -4.89 -0.16 -3.35
N GLU A 117 -5.70 -1.19 -3.51
CA GLU A 117 -7.17 -1.11 -3.29
C GLU A 117 -7.65 -1.70 -1.95
N ASN A 118 -6.90 -2.64 -1.36
CA ASN A 118 -7.22 -3.24 -0.06
C ASN A 118 -6.81 -2.33 1.11
N LEU A 119 -7.33 -2.57 2.32
CA LEU A 119 -7.18 -1.69 3.49
C LEU A 119 -5.73 -1.30 3.90
N LEU A 120 -4.70 -2.05 3.52
CA LEU A 120 -3.33 -1.74 3.96
C LEU A 120 -2.72 -0.46 3.29
N PRO A 121 -3.00 -0.13 2.00
CA PRO A 121 -2.74 1.23 1.43
C PRO A 121 -3.61 1.68 0.21
N GLN A 122 -3.94 2.98 -0.03
CA GLN A 122 -4.86 3.48 -1.12
C GLN A 122 -4.63 4.96 -1.63
N LEU A 123 -4.87 5.53 -2.87
CA LEU A 123 -5.34 5.22 -4.30
C LEU A 123 -5.38 6.56 -5.18
N THR A 124 -5.11 6.83 -6.50
CA THR A 124 -4.44 6.26 -7.74
C THR A 124 -3.93 7.38 -8.76
N SER A 125 -4.26 7.40 -10.09
CA SER A 125 -3.62 8.24 -11.17
C SER A 125 -4.44 8.69 -12.42
N LEU A 126 -3.90 9.64 -13.23
CA LEU A 126 -4.50 10.24 -14.45
C LEU A 126 -3.56 10.37 -15.68
N GLY A 127 -4.02 9.93 -16.86
CA GLY A 127 -3.68 10.47 -18.19
C GLY A 127 -2.50 9.85 -18.95
N TYR A 128 -2.68 9.60 -20.26
CA TYR A 128 -1.63 9.16 -21.20
C TYR A 128 -1.67 9.93 -22.53
N GLY A 129 -0.48 10.14 -23.12
CA GLY A 129 -0.29 10.75 -24.44
C GLY A 129 -0.15 9.72 -25.57
N SER A 130 -0.38 10.16 -26.81
CA SER A 130 -0.23 9.33 -28.02
C SER A 130 1.21 9.32 -28.54
N CYS A 131 1.74 8.13 -28.88
CA CYS A 131 3.03 7.95 -29.54
C CYS A 131 2.95 6.80 -30.56
N ASP A 132 3.64 6.94 -31.70
CA ASP A 132 3.58 5.99 -32.80
C ASP A 132 4.50 4.76 -32.62
N LEU A 133 4.09 3.62 -33.19
CA LEU A 133 4.87 2.39 -33.22
C LEU A 133 5.98 2.46 -34.28
N ALA A 134 7.18 1.99 -33.93
CA ALA A 134 8.31 1.83 -34.85
C ALA A 134 8.45 0.35 -35.28
N LEU A 135 8.92 0.11 -36.50
CA LEU A 135 9.23 -1.24 -36.99
C LEU A 135 10.63 -1.64 -36.52
N GLY A 136 10.82 -2.90 -36.15
CA GLY A 136 12.13 -3.39 -35.77
C GLY A 136 12.18 -4.89 -35.50
N LYS A 137 13.17 -5.27 -34.68
CA LYS A 137 13.50 -6.65 -34.30
C LYS A 137 13.60 -6.76 -32.80
N LEU A 138 13.26 -7.93 -32.28
CA LEU A 138 13.47 -8.30 -30.89
C LEU A 138 14.49 -9.45 -30.83
N SER A 139 15.39 -9.41 -29.85
CA SER A 139 16.36 -10.48 -29.62
C SER A 139 16.52 -10.76 -28.12
N LEU A 140 16.80 -12.00 -27.77
CA LEU A 140 16.89 -12.51 -26.41
C LEU A 140 18.33 -12.91 -26.08
N GLY A 141 18.77 -12.61 -24.87
CA GLY A 141 19.99 -13.19 -24.30
C GLY A 141 19.91 -13.30 -22.78
N ASN A 142 20.87 -13.98 -22.19
CA ASN A 142 20.97 -14.17 -20.74
C ASN A 142 22.42 -14.14 -20.25
N THR A 143 22.61 -13.87 -18.96
CA THR A 143 23.93 -13.94 -18.31
C THR A 143 23.82 -14.20 -16.81
N THR A 144 24.89 -14.71 -16.20
CA THR A 144 24.96 -14.99 -14.76
C THR A 144 25.51 -13.79 -14.01
N ILE A 145 24.70 -13.22 -13.11
CA ILE A 145 25.10 -12.15 -12.19
C ILE A 145 25.31 -12.74 -10.79
N LEU A 146 26.54 -12.69 -10.31
CA LEU A 146 26.90 -13.10 -8.95
C LEU A 146 26.92 -11.89 -8.00
N ASN A 147 26.85 -12.15 -6.70
CA ASN A 147 26.95 -11.17 -5.60
C ASN A 147 25.89 -10.05 -5.57
N ALA A 148 24.95 -10.04 -6.52
CA ALA A 148 23.82 -9.10 -6.57
C ALA A 148 22.57 -9.56 -5.78
N ASN A 149 22.50 -10.84 -5.40
CA ASN A 149 21.43 -11.38 -4.55
C ASN A 149 21.91 -12.52 -3.61
N ILE A 150 21.18 -12.75 -2.52
CA ILE A 150 21.31 -13.88 -1.60
C ILE A 150 19.91 -14.41 -1.21
N ASN A 151 19.74 -15.71 -0.91
CA ASN A 151 18.49 -16.24 -0.36
C ASN A 151 18.32 -15.82 1.12
N ARG A 152 17.14 -15.27 1.49
CA ARG A 152 16.82 -14.79 2.85
C ARG A 152 16.05 -15.80 3.72
N SER A 153 15.62 -16.90 3.14
CA SER A 153 14.98 -18.04 3.81
C SER A 153 15.59 -19.37 3.33
N PRO A 154 16.93 -19.55 3.41
CA PRO A 154 17.61 -20.73 2.86
C PRO A 154 17.16 -22.04 3.51
N THR A 155 16.76 -21.99 4.79
CA THR A 155 16.20 -23.14 5.53
C THR A 155 14.83 -23.59 4.98
N ALA A 156 14.02 -22.66 4.45
CA ALA A 156 12.81 -23.00 3.69
C ALA A 156 13.15 -23.56 2.31
N TYR A 157 14.11 -22.97 1.58
CA TYR A 157 14.57 -23.51 0.30
C TYR A 157 15.08 -24.96 0.44
N LEU A 158 15.83 -25.26 1.51
CA LEU A 158 16.38 -26.59 1.80
C LEU A 158 15.31 -27.67 2.03
N ALA A 159 14.07 -27.30 2.38
CA ALA A 159 12.96 -28.25 2.50
C ALA A 159 12.48 -28.81 1.16
N ASN A 160 12.77 -28.14 0.03
CA ASN A 160 12.52 -28.70 -1.30
C ASN A 160 13.32 -30.01 -1.51
N PRO A 161 12.84 -30.96 -2.35
CA PRO A 161 13.48 -32.25 -2.54
C PRO A 161 14.95 -32.14 -2.95
N ALA A 162 15.81 -32.99 -2.40
CA ALA A 162 17.26 -32.89 -2.58
C ALA A 162 17.67 -33.13 -4.05
N GLU A 163 16.96 -34.02 -4.73
CA GLU A 163 17.08 -34.34 -6.15
C GLU A 163 16.58 -33.20 -7.06
N GLU A 164 15.62 -32.38 -6.60
CA GLU A 164 15.22 -31.16 -7.31
C GLU A 164 16.28 -30.06 -7.12
N ARG A 165 16.73 -29.84 -5.88
CA ARG A 165 17.78 -28.86 -5.56
C ARG A 165 19.10 -29.14 -6.29
N ALA A 166 19.47 -30.41 -6.43
CA ALA A 166 20.69 -30.84 -7.13
C ALA A 166 20.73 -30.47 -8.63
N ARG A 167 19.59 -30.06 -9.22
CA ARG A 167 19.51 -29.59 -10.61
C ARG A 167 20.03 -28.16 -10.79
N TYR A 168 20.25 -27.42 -9.71
CA TYR A 168 20.61 -26.00 -9.74
C TYR A 168 21.88 -25.74 -8.93
N GLN A 169 22.82 -24.96 -9.48
CA GLN A 169 24.05 -24.58 -8.78
C GLN A 169 23.81 -23.70 -7.54
N TYR A 170 22.67 -23.00 -7.48
CA TYR A 170 22.38 -21.96 -6.50
C TYR A 170 20.96 -22.06 -5.94
N ASP A 171 20.80 -21.67 -4.69
CA ASP A 171 19.56 -21.53 -3.90
C ASP A 171 18.75 -20.26 -4.19
N GLN A 172 19.22 -19.45 -5.14
CA GLN A 172 18.53 -18.32 -5.76
C GLN A 172 18.91 -18.26 -7.23
N ASP A 173 18.06 -17.68 -8.08
CA ASP A 173 18.40 -17.50 -9.49
C ASP A 173 19.45 -16.41 -9.67
N LYS A 174 20.58 -16.79 -10.31
CA LYS A 174 21.67 -15.88 -10.69
C LYS A 174 21.57 -15.42 -12.14
N GLU A 175 20.67 -15.98 -12.94
CA GLU A 175 20.52 -15.64 -14.35
C GLU A 175 19.65 -14.39 -14.54
N MET A 176 20.19 -13.38 -15.20
CA MET A 176 19.42 -12.30 -15.80
C MET A 176 19.04 -12.70 -17.22
N THR A 177 17.75 -12.62 -17.56
CA THR A 177 17.27 -12.67 -18.95
C THR A 177 17.06 -11.24 -19.45
N LEU A 178 17.35 -10.95 -20.72
CA LEU A 178 17.11 -9.63 -21.33
C LEU A 178 16.54 -9.76 -22.74
N LEU A 179 15.43 -9.06 -22.98
CA LEU A 179 14.80 -8.84 -24.29
C LEU A 179 15.22 -7.48 -24.84
N ARG A 180 16.03 -7.46 -25.90
CA ARG A 180 16.54 -6.27 -26.58
C ARG A 180 15.61 -5.84 -27.72
N PHE A 181 15.46 -4.52 -27.89
CA PHE A 181 14.61 -3.90 -28.91
C PHE A 181 15.51 -3.10 -29.88
N ASP A 182 15.61 -3.55 -31.13
CA ASP A 182 16.46 -2.95 -32.18
C ASP A 182 15.62 -2.38 -33.33
N ASP A 183 15.92 -1.17 -33.81
CA ASP A 183 15.21 -0.59 -34.94
C ASP A 183 15.59 -1.24 -36.29
N THR A 184 14.97 -0.81 -37.39
CA THR A 184 15.25 -1.34 -38.74
C THR A 184 16.72 -1.24 -39.15
N ASN A 185 17.50 -0.34 -38.57
CA ASN A 185 18.93 -0.16 -38.83
C ASN A 185 19.81 -0.99 -37.88
N GLY A 186 19.23 -1.71 -36.91
CA GLY A 186 19.95 -2.45 -35.89
C GLY A 186 20.44 -1.60 -34.71
N LYS A 187 19.96 -0.35 -34.56
CA LYS A 187 20.27 0.46 -33.39
C LYS A 187 19.35 0.05 -32.23
N ALA A 188 19.94 -0.27 -31.08
CA ALA A 188 19.19 -0.54 -29.86
C ALA A 188 18.40 0.70 -29.40
N ARG A 189 17.12 0.50 -29.09
CA ARG A 189 16.18 1.53 -28.60
C ARG A 189 15.80 1.33 -27.13
N GLY A 190 15.96 0.12 -26.62
CA GLY A 190 15.79 -0.20 -25.22
C GLY A 190 15.93 -1.70 -24.95
N PHE A 191 15.71 -2.09 -23.71
CA PHE A 191 15.55 -3.48 -23.32
C PHE A 191 14.58 -3.64 -22.15
N LEU A 192 14.10 -4.88 -21.96
CA LEU A 192 13.39 -5.32 -20.76
C LEU A 192 14.14 -6.53 -20.19
N SER A 193 14.63 -6.41 -18.96
CA SER A 193 15.47 -7.40 -18.28
C SER A 193 14.83 -7.91 -16.99
N PHE A 194 14.92 -9.22 -16.77
CA PHE A 194 14.27 -9.96 -15.70
C PHE A 194 15.36 -10.56 -14.80
N PHE A 195 15.41 -10.13 -13.54
CA PHE A 195 16.39 -10.63 -12.56
C PHE A 195 15.82 -10.54 -11.14
N ALA A 196 15.95 -11.60 -10.35
CA ALA A 196 15.34 -11.72 -9.02
C ALA A 196 16.21 -11.08 -7.93
N VAL A 197 15.88 -9.84 -7.51
CA VAL A 197 16.48 -9.19 -6.34
C VAL A 197 15.52 -8.16 -5.77
N HIS A 198 15.13 -8.27 -4.49
CA HIS A 198 14.26 -7.27 -3.83
C HIS A 198 14.82 -5.84 -3.98
N GLY A 199 13.93 -4.85 -4.12
CA GLY A 199 14.27 -3.42 -4.09
C GLY A 199 14.40 -2.90 -2.65
N THR A 200 15.18 -3.59 -1.83
CA THR A 200 15.39 -3.36 -0.39
C THR A 200 16.86 -3.10 -0.07
N SER A 201 17.60 -2.43 -0.95
CA SER A 201 18.97 -1.99 -0.65
C SER A 201 19.00 -0.77 0.28
N LEU A 202 17.96 0.06 0.23
CA LEU A 202 17.64 1.09 1.23
C LEU A 202 16.81 0.47 2.36
N TYR A 203 17.33 0.50 3.59
CA TYR A 203 16.67 -0.09 4.76
C TYR A 203 15.48 0.76 5.28
N GLU A 204 14.70 0.25 6.25
CA GLU A 204 13.51 0.96 6.78
C GLU A 204 13.83 2.28 7.52
N ASN A 205 15.10 2.55 7.82
CA ASN A 205 15.56 3.83 8.33
C ASN A 205 15.57 4.94 7.25
N ASN A 206 15.46 4.58 5.96
CA ASN A 206 15.44 5.55 4.86
C ASN A 206 14.08 6.27 4.78
N THR A 207 14.16 7.59 4.76
CA THR A 207 13.03 8.54 4.69
C THR A 207 13.00 9.34 3.38
N LEU A 208 13.81 8.98 2.38
CA LEU A 208 13.90 9.64 1.07
C LEU A 208 13.29 8.78 -0.04
N VAL A 209 12.49 9.40 -0.90
CA VAL A 209 11.87 8.70 -2.04
C VAL A 209 12.94 8.26 -3.05
N SER A 210 12.93 6.99 -3.44
CA SER A 210 13.94 6.41 -4.33
C SER A 210 13.50 5.10 -4.98
N ALA A 211 13.76 4.95 -6.28
CA ALA A 211 13.48 3.75 -7.08
C ALA A 211 14.41 2.52 -6.80
N ASP A 212 15.07 2.49 -5.63
CA ASP A 212 16.08 1.52 -5.17
C ASP A 212 17.06 0.99 -6.27
N ASN A 213 17.54 -0.24 -6.15
CA ASN A 213 18.64 -0.76 -6.95
C ASN A 213 18.28 -0.99 -8.43
N LYS A 214 17.00 -1.25 -8.75
CA LYS A 214 16.53 -1.43 -10.13
C LYS A 214 16.34 -0.11 -10.86
N GLY A 215 15.80 0.92 -10.21
CA GLY A 215 15.76 2.27 -10.76
C GLY A 215 17.15 2.87 -10.93
N MET A 216 18.07 2.55 -10.03
CA MET A 216 19.50 2.85 -10.16
C MET A 216 20.14 2.13 -11.36
N ALA A 217 19.92 0.83 -11.55
CA ALA A 217 20.40 0.09 -12.72
C ALA A 217 19.87 0.69 -14.04
N ALA A 218 18.58 1.06 -14.06
CA ALA A 218 17.96 1.73 -15.20
C ALA A 218 18.63 3.08 -15.50
N TYR A 219 18.78 3.94 -14.49
CA TYR A 219 19.48 5.21 -14.59
C TYR A 219 20.92 5.05 -15.10
N LEU A 220 21.69 4.08 -14.59
CA LEU A 220 23.08 3.86 -15.01
C LEU A 220 23.16 3.50 -16.50
N TYR A 221 22.26 2.67 -17.00
CA TYR A 221 22.22 2.33 -18.42
C TYR A 221 21.71 3.49 -19.29
N GLU A 222 20.63 4.16 -18.86
CA GLU A 222 20.04 5.31 -19.56
C GLU A 222 21.07 6.47 -19.69
N ALA A 223 21.87 6.70 -18.63
CA ALA A 223 22.95 7.68 -18.62
C ALA A 223 24.24 7.23 -19.33
N GLU A 224 24.52 5.94 -19.50
CA GLU A 224 25.62 5.48 -20.36
C GLU A 224 25.32 5.73 -21.84
N VAL A 225 24.09 5.42 -22.29
CA VAL A 225 23.70 5.58 -23.70
C VAL A 225 23.51 7.04 -24.07
N GLU A 226 23.04 7.89 -23.14
CA GLU A 226 22.80 9.32 -23.37
C GLU A 226 23.34 10.21 -22.23
N PRO A 227 24.67 10.33 -22.06
CA PRO A 227 25.31 11.00 -20.91
C PRO A 227 25.10 12.53 -20.82
N TYR A 228 24.45 13.12 -21.83
CA TYR A 228 24.09 14.54 -21.87
C TYR A 228 22.59 14.80 -21.74
N SER A 229 21.77 13.75 -21.73
CA SER A 229 20.32 13.82 -21.50
C SER A 229 20.04 13.81 -20.00
N MET A 230 19.01 14.54 -19.57
CA MET A 230 18.59 14.55 -18.16
C MET A 230 17.85 13.23 -17.81
N PRO A 231 17.96 12.71 -16.58
CA PRO A 231 17.36 11.42 -16.23
C PRO A 231 15.84 11.38 -16.40
N GLY A 232 15.34 10.54 -17.33
CA GLY A 232 13.92 10.48 -17.73
C GLY A 232 13.59 11.24 -19.03
N ASN A 233 14.54 12.00 -19.59
CA ASN A 233 14.46 12.63 -20.91
C ASN A 233 15.40 11.93 -21.91
N THR A 234 15.66 10.63 -21.74
CA THR A 234 16.45 9.83 -22.68
C THR A 234 15.54 9.22 -23.75
N THR A 235 16.06 9.02 -24.96
CA THR A 235 15.34 8.30 -26.04
C THR A 235 15.51 6.79 -25.95
N PHE A 236 16.54 6.33 -25.24
CA PHE A 236 16.75 4.94 -24.83
C PHE A 236 16.03 4.64 -23.50
N VAL A 237 15.40 3.47 -23.38
CA VAL A 237 14.65 3.03 -22.19
C VAL A 237 15.23 1.72 -21.63
N ALA A 238 15.63 1.71 -20.36
CA ALA A 238 16.22 0.54 -19.71
C ALA A 238 15.24 -0.08 -18.68
N GLY A 239 14.55 -1.14 -19.08
CA GLY A 239 13.65 -1.89 -18.21
C GLY A 239 14.42 -2.87 -17.33
N PHE A 240 14.48 -2.62 -16.03
CA PHE A 240 14.87 -3.61 -15.02
C PHE A 240 13.62 -4.01 -14.25
N THR A 241 13.09 -5.20 -14.53
CA THR A 241 11.91 -5.75 -13.87
C THR A 241 12.28 -6.85 -12.88
N GLN A 242 11.30 -7.25 -12.06
CA GLN A 242 11.42 -8.36 -11.14
C GLN A 242 11.14 -9.71 -11.82
N ALA A 243 11.69 -10.77 -11.23
CA ALA A 243 11.38 -12.15 -11.60
C ALA A 243 10.75 -12.88 -10.40
N ASN A 244 11.17 -14.12 -10.14
CA ASN A 244 10.83 -14.87 -8.93
C ASN A 244 11.62 -14.34 -7.71
N VAL A 245 11.17 -13.19 -7.20
CA VAL A 245 11.88 -12.38 -6.19
C VAL A 245 11.66 -12.81 -4.73
N GLY A 246 10.68 -13.68 -4.45
CA GLY A 246 10.06 -13.77 -3.11
C GLY A 246 10.97 -14.17 -1.95
N ASP A 247 12.07 -14.89 -2.21
CA ASP A 247 13.08 -15.27 -1.22
C ASP A 247 14.46 -14.64 -1.46
N THR A 248 14.59 -13.68 -2.39
CA THR A 248 15.88 -13.07 -2.76
C THR A 248 16.07 -11.68 -2.16
N SER A 249 17.24 -11.44 -1.55
CA SER A 249 17.63 -10.18 -0.93
C SER A 249 18.86 -9.55 -1.61
N PRO A 250 18.93 -8.22 -1.78
CA PRO A 250 20.14 -7.51 -2.22
C PRO A 250 21.25 -7.50 -1.17
N ASN A 251 20.96 -7.85 0.09
CA ASN A 251 21.88 -7.63 1.21
C ASN A 251 22.85 -8.81 1.36
N THR A 252 23.79 -8.88 0.42
CA THR A 252 24.58 -10.09 0.10
C THR A 252 25.71 -10.44 1.04
N LEU A 253 25.95 -9.67 2.12
CA LEU A 253 26.85 -10.11 3.19
C LEU A 253 26.17 -11.11 4.16
N GLY A 254 24.84 -11.19 4.14
CA GLY A 254 24.05 -12.05 5.04
C GLY A 254 23.45 -11.30 6.23
N ALA A 255 22.75 -12.04 7.10
CA ALA A 255 22.02 -11.48 8.25
C ALA A 255 22.82 -11.59 9.55
N PHE A 256 22.93 -10.47 10.26
CA PHE A 256 23.72 -10.33 11.49
C PHE A 256 22.95 -9.56 12.56
N CYS A 257 23.38 -9.74 13.81
CA CYS A 257 22.89 -9.01 14.96
C CYS A 257 23.48 -7.59 15.01
N GLU A 258 22.60 -6.62 15.27
CA GLU A 258 22.89 -5.21 15.50
C GLU A 258 22.39 -4.83 16.89
N SER A 259 23.15 -5.26 17.89
CA SER A 259 22.72 -5.37 19.27
C SER A 259 23.71 -4.70 20.25
N PRO A 260 23.98 -3.39 20.15
CA PRO A 260 25.09 -2.74 20.85
C PRO A 260 25.23 -3.12 22.33
N GLY A 261 26.34 -3.76 22.68
CA GLY A 261 26.65 -4.18 24.05
C GLY A 261 25.99 -5.49 24.52
N LYS A 262 25.37 -6.26 23.62
CA LYS A 262 24.92 -7.65 23.87
C LYS A 262 26.04 -8.64 23.54
N PRO A 263 26.07 -9.84 24.17
CA PRO A 263 27.08 -10.86 23.86
C PRO A 263 26.93 -11.50 22.48
N TYR A 264 25.84 -11.21 21.76
CA TYR A 264 25.57 -11.65 20.40
C TYR A 264 25.73 -10.54 19.35
N ASP A 265 26.16 -9.33 19.75
CA ASP A 265 26.37 -8.21 18.84
C ASP A 265 27.38 -8.53 17.74
N GLY A 266 27.07 -8.18 16.49
CA GLY A 266 27.91 -8.46 15.33
C GLY A 266 28.02 -9.94 14.91
N LEU A 267 27.40 -10.89 15.63
CA LEU A 267 27.35 -12.30 15.22
C LEU A 267 26.31 -12.51 14.10
N PRO A 268 26.42 -13.59 13.29
CA PRO A 268 25.34 -14.00 12.40
C PRO A 268 24.06 -14.31 13.18
N CYS A 269 22.88 -14.04 12.59
CA CYS A 269 21.62 -14.41 13.21
C CYS A 269 21.42 -15.93 13.27
N ASP A 270 20.50 -16.38 14.13
CA ASP A 270 19.96 -17.74 14.07
C ASP A 270 19.36 -18.06 12.68
N PRO A 271 19.75 -19.16 12.01
CA PRO A 271 19.36 -19.41 10.62
C PRO A 271 17.91 -19.88 10.44
N ASP A 272 17.31 -20.52 11.44
CA ASP A 272 15.96 -21.07 11.36
C ASP A 272 14.91 -19.98 11.64
N HIS A 273 15.15 -19.15 12.66
CA HIS A 273 14.19 -18.16 13.16
C HIS A 273 14.55 -16.71 12.79
N SER A 274 15.78 -16.45 12.32
CA SER A 274 16.32 -15.09 12.09
C SER A 274 16.22 -14.21 13.34
N THR A 275 16.74 -14.74 14.46
CA THR A 275 16.75 -14.02 15.75
C THR A 275 18.16 -13.76 16.28
N CYS A 276 18.22 -12.76 17.15
CA CYS A 276 19.36 -12.33 17.94
C CYS A 276 18.87 -12.20 19.39
N GLY A 277 19.39 -13.03 20.30
CA GLY A 277 18.87 -13.10 21.68
C GLY A 277 17.39 -13.52 21.79
N ALA A 278 16.90 -14.33 20.86
CA ALA A 278 15.48 -14.72 20.68
C ALA A 278 14.51 -13.58 20.26
N THR A 279 15.03 -12.41 19.90
CA THR A 279 14.27 -11.31 19.26
C THR A 279 14.63 -11.18 17.78
N VAL A 280 13.68 -10.85 16.92
CA VAL A 280 13.90 -10.63 15.47
C VAL A 280 14.40 -9.21 15.15
N GLN A 281 14.12 -8.26 16.06
CA GLN A 281 14.27 -6.81 15.86
C GLN A 281 15.72 -6.33 15.71
N ASP A 282 16.70 -7.15 16.09
CA ASP A 282 18.12 -6.83 15.96
C ASP A 282 18.77 -7.58 14.78
N CYS A 283 18.03 -8.44 14.05
CA CYS A 283 18.59 -9.30 12.99
C CYS A 283 18.45 -8.63 11.62
N HIS A 284 19.52 -8.01 11.12
CA HIS A 284 19.50 -7.24 9.88
C HIS A 284 20.38 -7.84 8.79
N GLY A 285 19.86 -7.89 7.56
CA GLY A 285 20.61 -8.25 6.36
C GLY A 285 21.52 -7.11 5.92
N ARG A 286 22.83 -7.34 5.88
CA ARG A 286 23.84 -6.32 5.54
C ARG A 286 24.20 -6.32 4.05
N CYS A 287 24.15 -5.15 3.41
CA CYS A 287 24.58 -4.98 2.02
C CYS A 287 26.07 -4.61 1.92
N VAL A 288 26.65 -4.65 0.71
CA VAL A 288 28.10 -4.65 0.47
C VAL A 288 28.83 -3.46 1.12
N LEU A 289 28.24 -2.26 1.14
CA LEU A 289 28.82 -1.05 1.74
C LEU A 289 27.91 -0.41 2.81
N TRP A 290 27.18 -1.25 3.56
CA TRP A 290 26.35 -0.83 4.70
C TRP A 290 27.06 0.08 5.74
N PRO A 291 28.39 -0.01 6.02
CA PRO A 291 29.03 0.89 6.99
C PRO A 291 29.29 2.30 6.43
N ILE A 292 29.05 2.51 5.13
CA ILE A 292 29.23 3.79 4.43
C ILE A 292 27.85 4.39 4.14
N SER A 293 27.02 3.67 3.39
CA SER A 293 25.66 4.08 3.06
C SER A 293 24.88 2.98 2.34
N ASP A 294 23.60 2.88 2.68
CA ASP A 294 22.62 2.11 1.91
C ASP A 294 22.46 2.64 0.46
N PHE A 295 22.61 3.96 0.23
CA PHE A 295 22.56 4.52 -1.13
C PHE A 295 23.71 4.02 -2.02
N GLU A 296 24.92 3.92 -1.46
CA GLU A 296 26.08 3.37 -2.16
C GLU A 296 25.99 1.84 -2.31
N SER A 297 25.37 1.16 -1.35
CA SER A 297 25.03 -0.26 -1.46
C SER A 297 24.01 -0.52 -2.59
N SER A 298 22.94 0.29 -2.66
CA SER A 298 21.96 0.31 -3.74
C SER A 298 22.62 0.62 -5.10
N ARG A 299 23.62 1.51 -5.11
CA ARG A 299 24.47 1.79 -6.29
C ARG A 299 25.28 0.57 -6.74
N ILE A 300 25.84 -0.23 -5.84
CA ILE A 300 26.55 -1.47 -6.20
C ILE A 300 25.60 -2.54 -6.76
N ILE A 301 24.46 -2.78 -6.12
CA ILE A 301 23.48 -3.77 -6.62
C ILE A 301 22.85 -3.32 -7.95
N GLY A 302 22.72 -2.00 -8.17
CA GLY A 302 22.37 -1.42 -9.46
C GLY A 302 23.47 -1.59 -10.52
N ASP A 303 24.73 -1.32 -10.18
CA ASP A 303 25.91 -1.46 -11.07
C ASP A 303 26.13 -2.92 -11.51
N LEU A 304 25.89 -3.91 -10.63
CA LEU A 304 25.94 -5.33 -10.99
C LEU A 304 24.84 -5.72 -11.98
N GLN A 305 23.61 -5.23 -11.81
CA GLN A 305 22.51 -5.44 -12.77
C GLN A 305 22.80 -4.75 -14.11
N PHE A 306 23.28 -3.50 -14.07
CA PHE A 306 23.72 -2.73 -15.23
C PHE A 306 24.80 -3.47 -16.04
N ARG A 307 25.88 -3.95 -15.41
CA ARG A 307 26.93 -4.76 -16.07
C ARG A 307 26.41 -6.07 -16.63
N GLY A 308 25.44 -6.70 -15.96
CA GLY A 308 24.75 -7.88 -16.50
C GLY A 308 24.02 -7.56 -17.80
N ALA A 309 23.24 -6.48 -17.82
CA ALA A 309 22.57 -6.01 -19.02
C ALA A 309 23.58 -5.63 -20.13
N GLN A 310 24.67 -4.92 -19.82
CA GLN A 310 25.74 -4.61 -20.78
C GLN A 310 26.35 -5.88 -21.38
N THR A 311 26.60 -6.90 -20.56
CA THR A 311 27.17 -8.18 -20.97
C THR A 311 26.27 -8.88 -22.00
N ILE A 312 24.94 -8.85 -21.79
CA ILE A 312 23.98 -9.42 -22.74
C ILE A 312 23.87 -8.54 -24.00
N MET A 313 23.75 -7.22 -23.83
CA MET A 313 23.56 -6.26 -24.94
C MET A 313 24.73 -6.23 -25.92
N ASN A 314 25.96 -6.52 -25.47
CA ASN A 314 27.16 -6.65 -26.30
C ASN A 314 27.49 -8.11 -26.67
N GLY A 315 26.68 -9.08 -26.20
CA GLY A 315 26.89 -10.51 -26.40
C GLY A 315 26.15 -11.10 -27.61
N PRO A 316 26.23 -12.44 -27.81
CA PRO A 316 25.40 -13.13 -28.79
C PRO A 316 23.94 -13.14 -28.34
N LEU A 317 23.01 -12.89 -29.27
CA LEU A 317 21.57 -12.83 -29.01
C LEU A 317 20.81 -13.74 -29.97
N ALA A 318 19.81 -14.45 -29.46
CA ALA A 318 18.89 -15.26 -30.25
C ALA A 318 17.73 -14.38 -30.77
N PRO A 319 17.34 -14.46 -32.05
CA PRO A 319 16.23 -13.67 -32.59
C PRO A 319 14.89 -14.15 -32.02
N VAL A 320 14.02 -13.23 -31.60
CA VAL A 320 12.66 -13.54 -31.14
C VAL A 320 11.69 -13.34 -32.30
N THR A 321 11.01 -14.42 -32.72
CA THR A 321 10.14 -14.41 -33.91
C THR A 321 8.87 -15.25 -33.72
N GLY A 322 7.81 -14.90 -34.46
CA GLY A 322 6.49 -15.53 -34.38
C GLY A 322 5.39 -14.54 -33.96
N ALA A 323 4.18 -15.05 -33.73
CA ALA A 323 3.01 -14.23 -33.39
C ALA A 323 3.12 -13.54 -32.02
N VAL A 324 2.46 -12.39 -31.88
CA VAL A 324 2.17 -11.78 -30.58
C VAL A 324 0.80 -12.27 -30.09
N LYS A 325 0.72 -12.75 -28.85
CA LYS A 325 -0.53 -13.24 -28.23
C LYS A 325 -0.58 -12.86 -26.75
N SER A 326 -1.79 -12.80 -26.20
CA SER A 326 -2.00 -12.48 -24.78
C SER A 326 -3.26 -13.15 -24.28
N VAL A 327 -3.23 -13.68 -23.06
CA VAL A 327 -4.40 -14.25 -22.39
C VAL A 327 -4.47 -13.74 -20.95
N HIS A 328 -5.67 -13.39 -20.51
CA HIS A 328 -6.00 -12.98 -19.15
C HIS A 328 -7.25 -13.70 -18.67
N THR A 329 -7.34 -13.92 -17.37
CA THR A 329 -8.54 -14.33 -16.65
C THR A 329 -8.41 -13.86 -15.21
N TYR A 330 -9.54 -13.47 -14.61
CA TYR A 330 -9.63 -13.42 -13.15
C TYR A 330 -9.74 -14.85 -12.61
N LEU A 331 -9.14 -15.07 -11.43
CA LEU A 331 -9.24 -16.32 -10.67
C LEU A 331 -9.68 -16.00 -9.24
N ALA A 332 -10.88 -16.43 -8.87
CA ALA A 332 -11.38 -16.34 -7.50
C ALA A 332 -10.69 -17.39 -6.62
N MET A 333 -9.63 -17.00 -5.91
CA MET A 333 -8.92 -17.87 -4.97
C MET A 333 -9.81 -18.24 -3.77
N TYR A 334 -10.74 -17.37 -3.38
CA TYR A 334 -11.88 -17.70 -2.50
C TYR A 334 -13.08 -16.75 -2.73
N VAL A 335 -14.28 -17.23 -2.40
CA VAL A 335 -15.54 -16.45 -2.52
C VAL A 335 -15.93 -15.81 -1.18
N LEU A 336 -16.08 -14.49 -1.18
CA LEU A 336 -16.49 -13.68 -0.02
C LEU A 336 -17.83 -14.15 0.58
N GLY A 337 -17.95 -14.09 1.92
CA GLY A 337 -19.19 -14.32 2.67
C GLY A 337 -19.77 -15.75 2.65
N SER A 338 -19.32 -16.64 1.76
CA SER A 338 -19.90 -17.98 1.57
C SER A 338 -19.45 -19.02 2.61
N GLY A 339 -18.23 -18.87 3.14
CA GLY A 339 -17.55 -19.88 3.96
C GLY A 339 -17.16 -21.18 3.22
N THR A 340 -17.68 -21.43 2.02
CA THR A 340 -17.55 -22.73 1.31
C THR A 340 -17.43 -22.62 -0.22
N ALA A 341 -16.53 -21.78 -0.72
CA ALA A 341 -16.05 -21.90 -2.11
C ALA A 341 -14.57 -21.51 -2.25
N ASN A 342 -13.72 -22.53 -2.21
CA ASN A 342 -12.30 -22.49 -2.55
C ASN A 342 -12.14 -22.84 -4.05
N HIS A 343 -11.09 -22.35 -4.71
CA HIS A 343 -10.75 -22.84 -6.04
C HIS A 343 -10.29 -24.30 -5.94
N LYS A 344 -11.06 -25.22 -6.56
CA LYS A 344 -10.81 -26.67 -6.57
C LYS A 344 -10.23 -27.10 -7.91
N PHE A 345 -9.15 -27.87 -7.86
CA PHE A 345 -8.43 -28.41 -9.01
C PHE A 345 -7.81 -29.76 -8.65
N THR A 346 -7.31 -30.51 -9.63
CA THR A 346 -6.81 -31.88 -9.42
C THR A 346 -5.32 -31.95 -9.75
N LEU A 347 -4.53 -32.36 -8.76
CA LEU A 347 -3.08 -32.55 -8.89
C LEU A 347 -2.76 -33.67 -9.90
N PRO A 348 -1.55 -33.70 -10.49
CA PRO A 348 -1.13 -34.75 -11.43
C PRO A 348 -1.20 -36.20 -10.91
N ASN A 349 -1.30 -36.38 -9.58
CA ASN A 349 -1.50 -37.69 -8.94
C ASN A 349 -2.98 -38.11 -8.80
N GLY A 350 -3.92 -37.34 -9.35
CA GLY A 350 -5.37 -37.58 -9.27
C GLY A 350 -6.05 -37.05 -8.01
N THR A 351 -5.32 -36.42 -7.08
CA THR A 351 -5.90 -35.85 -5.85
C THR A 351 -6.53 -34.49 -6.12
N THR A 352 -7.83 -34.35 -5.89
CA THR A 352 -8.49 -33.04 -5.88
C THR A 352 -8.15 -32.29 -4.60
N VAL A 353 -7.60 -31.09 -4.74
CA VAL A 353 -7.20 -30.18 -3.66
C VAL A 353 -7.90 -28.82 -3.82
N SER A 354 -7.64 -27.88 -2.91
CA SER A 354 -8.11 -26.51 -3.07
C SER A 354 -7.19 -25.47 -2.45
N THR A 355 -7.35 -24.23 -2.88
CA THR A 355 -6.91 -23.03 -2.15
C THR A 355 -7.64 -22.88 -0.81
N CYS A 356 -7.31 -21.84 -0.05
CA CYS A 356 -7.97 -21.44 1.19
C CYS A 356 -8.30 -19.94 1.20
N PRO A 357 -9.34 -19.50 1.94
CA PRO A 357 -9.53 -18.09 2.27
C PRO A 357 -8.29 -17.49 2.93
N ALA A 358 -7.95 -16.25 2.56
CA ALA A 358 -6.68 -15.61 2.90
C ALA A 358 -6.37 -15.53 4.42
N ALA A 359 -5.11 -15.75 4.80
CA ALA A 359 -4.65 -15.63 6.19
C ALA A 359 -3.15 -15.25 6.39
N MET A 360 -2.87 -14.38 7.39
CA MET A 360 -1.56 -13.79 7.78
C MET A 360 -1.39 -13.56 9.32
N GLY A 361 -0.87 -12.38 9.76
CA GLY A 361 -0.32 -11.94 11.07
C GLY A 361 -1.26 -11.42 12.20
N VAL A 362 -1.12 -10.22 12.79
CA VAL A 362 -1.90 -9.78 14.00
C VAL A 362 -3.40 -9.35 13.82
N VAL A 363 -4.42 -10.07 14.35
CA VAL A 363 -5.78 -9.59 14.81
C VAL A 363 -6.98 -9.61 13.82
N THR A 364 -7.87 -10.61 13.92
CA THR A 364 -9.17 -10.73 13.19
C THR A 364 -10.24 -11.49 13.98
N PRO A 365 -11.48 -11.66 13.46
CA PRO A 365 -12.35 -12.79 13.84
C PRO A 365 -11.59 -14.13 13.89
N LEU A 366 -11.91 -14.95 14.89
CA LEU A 366 -11.27 -16.24 15.10
C LEU A 366 -11.48 -17.17 13.88
N PRO A 367 -10.44 -17.86 13.38
CA PRO A 367 -10.59 -18.79 12.27
C PRO A 367 -11.47 -19.99 12.68
N SER A 368 -12.20 -20.55 11.71
CA SER A 368 -12.97 -21.78 11.91
C SER A 368 -12.05 -23.01 11.99
N ALA A 369 -12.62 -24.19 12.28
CA ALA A 369 -11.85 -25.44 12.29
C ALA A 369 -11.40 -25.84 10.88
N GLU A 370 -12.27 -25.64 9.90
CA GLU A 370 -12.08 -25.90 8.47
C GLU A 370 -10.99 -24.97 7.91
N GLN A 371 -11.04 -23.69 8.29
CA GLN A 371 -10.07 -22.68 7.88
C GLN A 371 -8.67 -22.98 8.45
N ARG A 372 -8.56 -23.37 9.73
CA ARG A 372 -7.29 -23.88 10.31
C ARG A 372 -6.79 -25.15 9.60
N ALA A 373 -7.68 -26.09 9.30
CA ALA A 373 -7.31 -27.33 8.60
C ALA A 373 -6.81 -27.08 7.17
N CYS A 374 -7.42 -26.12 6.46
CA CYS A 374 -7.01 -25.74 5.11
C CYS A 374 -5.61 -25.08 5.09
N GLN A 375 -5.36 -24.12 5.97
CA GLN A 375 -4.09 -23.39 6.05
C GLN A 375 -2.96 -24.18 6.72
N HIS A 376 -3.22 -25.34 7.33
CA HIS A 376 -2.23 -26.16 8.04
C HIS A 376 -0.94 -26.40 7.20
N PRO A 377 0.27 -26.24 7.77
CA PRO A 377 0.58 -26.04 9.19
C PRO A 377 0.57 -24.58 9.69
N LYS A 378 0.17 -23.59 8.87
CA LYS A 378 0.19 -22.17 9.27
C LYS A 378 -0.59 -21.92 10.57
N PRO A 379 0.03 -21.34 11.61
CA PRO A 379 -0.71 -20.79 12.74
C PRO A 379 -1.44 -19.52 12.28
N ILE A 380 -2.70 -19.65 11.87
CA ILE A 380 -3.52 -18.50 11.45
C ILE A 380 -3.59 -17.47 12.57
N LEU A 381 -3.25 -16.25 12.22
CA LEU A 381 -3.07 -15.15 13.16
C LEU A 381 -4.03 -14.00 12.73
N LEU A 382 -4.06 -13.64 11.43
CA LEU A 382 -5.01 -12.73 10.74
C LEU A 382 -5.82 -13.60 9.77
N ASN A 383 -7.11 -13.78 9.99
CA ASN A 383 -8.04 -14.44 9.10
C ASN A 383 -8.61 -13.45 8.06
N THR A 384 -7.74 -12.83 7.24
CA THR A 384 -8.09 -11.69 6.37
C THR A 384 -9.21 -12.01 5.37
N GLY A 385 -9.34 -13.28 4.94
CA GLY A 385 -10.43 -13.74 4.09
C GLY A 385 -11.84 -13.69 4.70
N PHE A 386 -11.94 -13.36 5.99
CA PHE A 386 -13.19 -13.12 6.73
C PHE A 386 -13.23 -11.69 7.33
N ALA A 387 -12.31 -10.81 6.94
CA ALA A 387 -12.20 -9.43 7.42
C ALA A 387 -12.74 -8.45 6.37
N HIS A 388 -14.06 -8.22 6.42
CA HIS A 388 -14.84 -7.46 5.43
C HIS A 388 -15.24 -6.05 5.92
N GLN A 389 -14.63 -5.56 7.00
CA GLN A 389 -14.99 -4.29 7.65
C GLN A 389 -13.72 -3.49 7.99
N PRO A 390 -13.65 -2.18 7.65
CA PRO A 390 -14.64 -1.36 6.94
C PRO A 390 -14.87 -1.79 5.47
N TYR A 391 -13.93 -2.51 4.87
CA TYR A 391 -13.98 -3.16 3.56
C TYR A 391 -13.01 -4.36 3.57
N GLU A 392 -12.71 -4.96 2.43
CA GLU A 392 -11.84 -6.14 2.34
C GLU A 392 -10.38 -5.85 2.73
N TRP A 393 -9.80 -6.72 3.56
CA TRP A 393 -8.41 -6.58 4.03
C TRP A 393 -7.38 -7.21 3.06
N SER A 394 -7.79 -8.12 2.19
CA SER A 394 -6.91 -8.86 1.26
C SER A 394 -7.61 -9.25 -0.04
N ALA A 395 -6.86 -9.36 -1.13
CA ALA A 395 -7.40 -9.77 -2.43
C ALA A 395 -8.00 -11.20 -2.39
N ASN A 396 -9.24 -11.34 -2.85
CA ASN A 396 -9.94 -12.63 -2.95
C ASN A 396 -9.94 -13.23 -4.37
N SER A 397 -9.77 -12.36 -5.39
CA SER A 397 -9.65 -12.71 -6.80
C SER A 397 -8.37 -12.08 -7.35
N VAL A 398 -7.63 -12.84 -8.15
CA VAL A 398 -6.31 -12.45 -8.67
C VAL A 398 -6.27 -12.43 -10.20
N ASN A 399 -5.34 -11.67 -10.76
CA ASN A 399 -5.10 -11.59 -12.20
C ASN A 399 -4.18 -12.74 -12.63
N ILE A 400 -4.62 -13.61 -13.55
CA ILE A 400 -3.80 -14.64 -14.18
C ILE A 400 -3.58 -14.23 -15.63
N GLN A 401 -2.33 -13.93 -16.03
CA GLN A 401 -2.04 -13.36 -17.33
C GLN A 401 -0.72 -13.87 -17.92
N MET A 402 -0.75 -14.26 -19.20
CA MET A 402 0.46 -14.55 -19.99
C MET A 402 0.53 -13.66 -21.22
N LEU A 403 1.72 -13.13 -21.49
CA LEU A 403 2.03 -12.38 -22.71
C LEU A 403 3.07 -13.17 -23.52
N ARG A 404 2.74 -13.52 -24.77
CA ARG A 404 3.63 -14.20 -25.72
C ARG A 404 4.08 -13.23 -26.80
N VAL A 405 5.37 -13.22 -27.06
CA VAL A 405 6.03 -12.46 -28.13
C VAL A 405 6.93 -13.44 -28.88
N GLY A 406 6.45 -13.98 -30.01
CA GLY A 406 7.17 -15.01 -30.73
C GLY A 406 7.34 -16.28 -29.87
N ASN A 407 8.58 -16.73 -29.70
CA ASN A 407 8.96 -17.85 -28.83
C ASN A 407 9.17 -17.46 -27.34
N PHE A 408 9.10 -16.18 -27.00
CA PHE A 408 9.25 -15.67 -25.64
C PHE A 408 7.89 -15.52 -24.93
N VAL A 409 7.77 -16.01 -23.70
CA VAL A 409 6.52 -15.97 -22.90
C VAL A 409 6.80 -15.41 -21.50
N MET A 410 6.03 -14.39 -21.12
CA MET A 410 6.05 -13.76 -19.80
C MET A 410 4.85 -14.23 -18.98
N LEU A 411 5.10 -14.82 -17.81
CA LEU A 411 4.08 -15.13 -16.79
C LEU A 411 3.95 -13.94 -15.84
N ILE A 412 2.78 -13.28 -15.80
CA ILE A 412 2.57 -12.03 -15.07
C ILE A 412 1.97 -12.34 -13.69
N ILE A 413 2.84 -12.50 -12.68
CA ILE A 413 2.48 -13.09 -11.38
C ILE A 413 1.93 -12.05 -10.39
N PRO A 414 0.73 -12.26 -9.81
CA PRO A 414 0.08 -11.34 -8.87
C PRO A 414 0.61 -11.47 -7.43
N GLY A 415 1.92 -11.52 -7.27
CA GLY A 415 2.57 -11.74 -5.98
C GLY A 415 4.06 -12.03 -6.11
N GLU A 416 4.67 -12.34 -4.97
CA GLU A 416 6.09 -12.61 -4.83
C GLU A 416 6.35 -14.11 -4.75
N ILE A 417 6.67 -14.70 -5.90
CA ILE A 417 6.98 -16.11 -6.03
C ILE A 417 8.45 -16.39 -5.68
N THR A 418 8.70 -17.40 -4.84
CA THR A 418 10.05 -17.79 -4.39
C THR A 418 10.88 -18.41 -5.53
N THR A 419 12.18 -18.59 -5.29
CA THR A 419 13.13 -19.19 -6.22
C THR A 419 12.61 -20.53 -6.78
N MET A 420 12.32 -21.51 -5.92
CA MET A 420 11.93 -22.85 -6.40
C MET A 420 10.51 -22.87 -6.98
N ALA A 421 9.57 -22.12 -6.39
CA ALA A 421 8.24 -21.97 -6.97
C ALA A 421 8.29 -21.37 -8.39
N GLY A 422 9.13 -20.36 -8.60
CA GLY A 422 9.39 -19.73 -9.89
C GLY A 422 10.07 -20.66 -10.89
N ARG A 423 10.96 -21.56 -10.44
CA ARG A 423 11.53 -22.63 -11.27
C ARG A 423 10.45 -23.61 -11.72
N ARG A 424 9.71 -24.22 -10.78
CA ARG A 424 8.64 -25.20 -11.07
C ARG A 424 7.63 -24.68 -12.09
N ILE A 425 7.10 -23.47 -11.90
CA ILE A 425 6.09 -22.92 -12.83
C ILE A 425 6.65 -22.67 -14.25
N ARG A 426 7.87 -22.15 -14.39
CA ARG A 426 8.50 -21.95 -15.71
C ARG A 426 8.73 -23.28 -16.43
N GLU A 427 9.19 -24.30 -15.72
CA GLU A 427 9.45 -25.62 -16.31
C GLU A 427 8.15 -26.31 -16.76
N VAL A 428 7.11 -26.33 -15.92
CA VAL A 428 5.81 -26.91 -16.28
C VAL A 428 5.17 -26.17 -17.45
N LEU A 429 5.17 -24.82 -17.45
CA LEU A 429 4.60 -24.05 -18.55
C LEU A 429 5.39 -24.19 -19.84
N ARG A 430 6.73 -24.24 -19.79
CA ARG A 430 7.55 -24.52 -20.97
C ARG A 430 7.30 -25.91 -21.53
N ALA A 431 7.24 -26.93 -20.67
CA ALA A 431 6.90 -28.29 -21.07
C ALA A 431 5.47 -28.38 -21.67
N LYS A 432 4.52 -27.62 -21.12
CA LYS A 432 3.15 -27.54 -21.64
C LYS A 432 3.09 -26.87 -23.01
N LEU A 433 3.76 -25.73 -23.20
CA LEU A 433 3.86 -25.01 -24.48
C LEU A 433 4.41 -25.90 -25.61
N ILE A 434 5.45 -26.68 -25.32
CA ILE A 434 6.08 -27.63 -26.26
C ILE A 434 5.14 -28.81 -26.53
N SER A 435 4.65 -29.48 -25.48
CA SER A 435 3.82 -30.70 -25.63
C SER A 435 2.43 -30.45 -26.22
N SER A 436 1.91 -29.21 -26.16
CA SER A 436 0.69 -28.82 -26.88
C SER A 436 0.94 -28.27 -28.29
N GLY A 437 2.19 -28.24 -28.77
CA GLY A 437 2.54 -27.72 -30.09
C GLY A 437 2.31 -26.21 -30.27
N VAL A 438 2.24 -25.44 -29.17
CA VAL A 438 2.05 -23.99 -29.20
C VAL A 438 3.37 -23.26 -29.48
N LEU A 439 4.50 -23.86 -29.07
CA LEU A 439 5.85 -23.40 -29.39
C LEU A 439 6.79 -24.60 -29.63
N GLY A 440 7.93 -24.35 -30.28
CA GLY A 440 9.01 -25.31 -30.45
C GLY A 440 9.89 -25.44 -29.19
N SER A 441 10.97 -26.23 -29.30
CA SER A 441 11.97 -26.38 -28.23
C SER A 441 12.72 -25.09 -27.89
N ASP A 442 12.63 -24.08 -28.74
CA ASP A 442 13.09 -22.69 -28.58
C ASP A 442 12.18 -21.84 -27.67
N ALA A 443 11.07 -22.40 -27.16
CA ALA A 443 10.21 -21.75 -26.17
C ALA A 443 11.01 -21.29 -24.95
N TYR A 444 10.90 -20.01 -24.60
CA TYR A 444 11.56 -19.41 -23.43
C TYR A 444 10.52 -18.76 -22.53
N VAL A 445 10.55 -19.05 -21.23
CA VAL A 445 9.51 -18.62 -20.27
C VAL A 445 10.14 -17.87 -19.11
N VAL A 446 9.70 -16.64 -18.87
CA VAL A 446 10.10 -15.81 -17.71
C VAL A 446 8.93 -15.58 -16.76
N VAL A 447 9.26 -15.27 -15.51
CA VAL A 447 8.33 -14.74 -14.50
C VAL A 447 8.50 -13.22 -14.45
N ALA A 448 7.41 -12.49 -14.27
CA ALA A 448 7.39 -11.06 -13.99
C ALA A 448 6.36 -10.75 -12.89
N GLY A 449 6.80 -10.31 -11.72
CA GLY A 449 5.92 -10.01 -10.58
C GLY A 449 6.70 -9.45 -9.38
N PRO A 450 6.04 -8.77 -8.42
CA PRO A 450 4.59 -8.64 -8.26
C PRO A 450 3.94 -7.70 -9.29
N ALA A 451 2.84 -8.15 -9.89
CA ALA A 451 2.18 -7.48 -11.02
C ALA A 451 0.66 -7.52 -10.93
N ASN A 452 -0.02 -6.55 -11.55
CA ASN A 452 -1.48 -6.41 -11.71
C ASN A 452 -2.33 -6.29 -10.43
N VAL A 453 -2.09 -7.11 -9.41
CA VAL A 453 -2.68 -7.04 -8.07
C VAL A 453 -1.72 -7.75 -7.11
N TYR A 454 -1.54 -7.22 -5.91
CA TYR A 454 -0.70 -7.84 -4.90
C TYR A 454 -1.49 -8.83 -4.03
N ALA A 455 -1.11 -10.10 -4.08
CA ALA A 455 -1.65 -11.17 -3.23
C ALA A 455 -0.56 -11.82 -2.36
N HIS A 456 0.43 -11.03 -1.90
CA HIS A 456 1.56 -11.48 -1.09
C HIS A 456 2.38 -12.60 -1.75
N TYR A 457 2.78 -13.63 -1.01
CA TYR A 457 3.83 -14.58 -1.41
C TYR A 457 3.29 -15.86 -2.04
N ILE A 458 4.16 -16.54 -2.80
CA ILE A 458 3.89 -17.84 -3.43
C ILE A 458 5.11 -18.74 -3.22
N THR A 459 5.10 -19.55 -2.16
CA THR A 459 6.11 -20.58 -1.90
C THR A 459 5.79 -21.91 -2.58
N THR A 460 6.76 -22.84 -2.63
CA THR A 460 6.44 -24.27 -2.77
C THR A 460 5.68 -24.78 -1.55
N ARG A 461 5.06 -25.96 -1.66
CA ARG A 461 4.41 -26.62 -0.51
C ARG A 461 5.43 -27.03 0.56
N GLU A 462 6.65 -27.36 0.14
CA GLU A 462 7.75 -27.73 1.02
C GLU A 462 8.26 -26.51 1.80
N GLU A 463 8.54 -25.39 1.13
CA GLU A 463 8.84 -24.09 1.75
C GLU A 463 7.69 -23.61 2.66
N TYR A 464 6.43 -23.79 2.23
CA TYR A 464 5.24 -23.47 3.02
C TYR A 464 5.23 -24.23 4.35
N SER A 465 5.68 -25.49 4.38
CA SER A 465 5.66 -26.31 5.60
C SER A 465 6.56 -25.77 6.71
N VAL A 466 7.59 -24.98 6.37
CA VAL A 466 8.56 -24.39 7.32
C VAL A 466 8.02 -23.10 7.97
N GLN A 467 7.05 -22.43 7.35
CA GLN A 467 6.39 -21.22 7.87
C GLN A 467 7.32 -20.05 8.27
N ARG A 468 8.46 -19.90 7.56
CA ARG A 468 9.17 -18.61 7.48
C ARG A 468 8.30 -17.55 6.77
N TYR A 469 8.77 -16.29 6.73
CA TYR A 469 7.98 -15.12 6.30
C TYR A 469 7.21 -15.32 4.99
N GLU A 470 7.84 -15.92 3.97
CA GLU A 470 7.23 -16.21 2.67
C GLU A 470 6.10 -17.25 2.78
N GLY A 471 6.27 -18.29 3.61
CA GLY A 471 5.27 -19.34 3.83
C GLY A 471 4.10 -18.87 4.71
N ALA A 472 4.39 -18.05 5.73
CA ALA A 472 3.36 -17.38 6.53
C ALA A 472 2.53 -16.40 5.69
N SER A 473 3.19 -15.67 4.77
CA SER A 473 2.58 -14.69 3.87
C SER A 473 2.06 -15.30 2.55
N THR A 474 2.15 -16.62 2.35
CA THR A 474 1.50 -17.31 1.24
C THR A 474 0.02 -17.49 1.57
N ILE A 475 -0.80 -16.49 1.22
CA ILE A 475 -2.11 -16.29 1.86
C ILE A 475 -3.16 -17.35 1.54
N PHE A 476 -3.13 -17.99 0.37
CA PHE A 476 -4.16 -18.95 -0.06
C PHE A 476 -3.88 -20.42 0.33
N GLY A 477 -2.94 -20.65 1.25
CA GLY A 477 -2.62 -21.97 1.81
C GLY A 477 -1.57 -22.76 1.03
N GLN A 478 -1.29 -23.99 1.49
CA GLN A 478 -0.16 -24.79 1.02
C GLN A 478 -0.16 -25.14 -0.48
N PHE A 479 -1.33 -25.10 -1.14
CA PHE A 479 -1.52 -25.41 -2.55
C PHE A 479 -1.55 -24.17 -3.46
N THR A 480 -1.13 -22.99 -2.96
CA THR A 480 -1.15 -21.73 -3.71
C THR A 480 -0.37 -21.83 -5.03
N LEU A 481 0.84 -22.38 -5.01
CA LEU A 481 1.64 -22.58 -6.22
C LEU A 481 0.97 -23.54 -7.21
N ASP A 482 0.42 -24.65 -6.73
CA ASP A 482 -0.20 -25.65 -7.60
C ASP A 482 -1.46 -25.10 -8.28
N ALA A 483 -2.22 -24.23 -7.61
CA ALA A 483 -3.36 -23.51 -8.17
C ALA A 483 -2.94 -22.54 -9.30
N TYR A 484 -1.82 -21.84 -9.12
CA TYR A 484 -1.24 -21.04 -10.21
C TYR A 484 -0.77 -21.94 -11.36
N ILE A 485 -0.05 -23.04 -11.10
CA ILE A 485 0.44 -23.96 -12.14
C ILE A 485 -0.72 -24.54 -12.97
N ASP A 486 -1.80 -25.01 -12.32
CA ASP A 486 -2.99 -25.53 -13.00
C ASP A 486 -3.66 -24.47 -13.88
N LYS A 487 -4.04 -23.31 -13.30
CA LYS A 487 -4.75 -22.27 -14.04
C LYS A 487 -3.87 -21.70 -15.17
N TYR A 488 -2.57 -21.48 -14.97
CA TYR A 488 -1.66 -21.07 -16.04
C TYR A 488 -1.55 -22.13 -17.15
N SER A 489 -1.43 -23.42 -16.79
CA SER A 489 -1.38 -24.53 -17.76
C SER A 489 -2.68 -24.68 -18.55
N SER A 490 -3.83 -24.33 -17.97
CA SER A 490 -5.15 -24.34 -18.62
C SER A 490 -5.26 -23.29 -19.75
N LEU A 491 -4.48 -22.21 -19.66
CA LEU A 491 -4.53 -21.06 -20.57
C LEU A 491 -3.56 -21.16 -21.76
N VAL A 492 -2.62 -22.11 -21.75
CA VAL A 492 -1.64 -22.31 -22.84
C VAL A 492 -2.26 -22.42 -24.24
N PRO A 493 -3.41 -23.11 -24.47
CA PRO A 493 -4.04 -23.16 -25.80
C PRO A 493 -4.44 -21.80 -26.36
N PHE A 494 -4.76 -20.81 -25.51
CA PHE A 494 -5.12 -19.46 -25.94
C PHE A 494 -3.91 -18.63 -26.42
N LEU A 495 -2.69 -19.12 -26.20
CA LEU A 495 -1.46 -18.54 -26.75
C LEU A 495 -1.12 -19.05 -28.16
N ALA A 496 -1.87 -19.99 -28.75
CA ALA A 496 -1.60 -20.50 -30.10
C ALA A 496 -1.78 -19.42 -31.20
N ASP A 497 -1.05 -19.54 -32.30
CA ASP A 497 -1.10 -18.60 -33.44
C ASP A 497 -2.54 -18.44 -33.99
N ASN A 498 -3.27 -19.55 -34.09
CA ASN A 498 -4.66 -19.62 -34.53
C ASN A 498 -5.70 -19.55 -33.39
N ALA A 499 -5.29 -19.29 -32.14
CA ALA A 499 -6.22 -19.18 -31.01
C ALA A 499 -7.24 -18.06 -31.24
N SER A 500 -8.51 -18.37 -30.96
CA SER A 500 -9.65 -17.46 -31.02
C SER A 500 -10.63 -17.72 -29.86
N GLY A 501 -11.44 -16.71 -29.53
CA GLY A 501 -12.25 -16.71 -28.30
C GLY A 501 -11.46 -16.29 -27.05
N THR A 502 -12.15 -16.22 -25.92
CA THR A 502 -11.60 -15.87 -24.61
C THR A 502 -11.72 -17.06 -23.63
N PRO A 503 -10.83 -17.17 -22.63
CA PRO A 503 -10.97 -18.17 -21.58
C PRO A 503 -12.16 -17.87 -20.67
N ALA A 504 -12.66 -18.90 -19.97
CA ALA A 504 -13.61 -18.71 -18.89
C ALA A 504 -12.93 -17.99 -17.70
N SER A 505 -13.49 -16.84 -17.32
CA SER A 505 -13.03 -15.98 -16.23
C SER A 505 -14.04 -15.91 -15.12
N ASP A 506 -13.54 -15.87 -13.88
CA ASP A 506 -14.33 -15.44 -12.73
C ASP A 506 -14.63 -13.92 -12.82
N LEU A 507 -15.44 -13.41 -11.89
CA LEU A 507 -15.72 -11.99 -11.78
C LEU A 507 -14.47 -11.20 -11.37
N ALA A 508 -14.35 -9.98 -11.91
CA ALA A 508 -13.32 -9.02 -11.51
C ALA A 508 -13.47 -8.63 -10.01
N PRO A 509 -12.37 -8.31 -9.32
CA PRO A 509 -12.40 -7.79 -7.95
C PRO A 509 -13.32 -6.57 -7.81
N SER A 510 -14.13 -6.57 -6.76
CA SER A 510 -15.08 -5.50 -6.45
C SER A 510 -14.39 -4.17 -6.18
N GLU A 511 -15.08 -3.09 -6.54
CA GLU A 511 -14.68 -1.69 -6.34
C GLU A 511 -14.66 -1.33 -4.85
N GLN A 512 -13.54 -0.80 -4.34
CA GLN A 512 -13.38 -0.38 -2.94
C GLN A 512 -12.87 1.07 -2.75
N ILE A 513 -12.48 1.76 -3.82
CA ILE A 513 -12.03 3.18 -3.82
C ILE A 513 -13.10 4.06 -3.17
N SER A 514 -14.38 3.81 -3.49
CA SER A 514 -15.54 4.51 -2.92
C SER A 514 -15.72 4.37 -1.40
N LYS A 515 -14.95 3.50 -0.74
CA LYS A 515 -15.03 3.20 0.71
C LYS A 515 -13.75 3.56 1.48
N ALA A 516 -12.73 4.07 0.79
CA ALA A 516 -11.41 4.33 1.34
C ALA A 516 -11.43 5.29 2.55
N ILE A 517 -10.72 4.94 3.62
CA ILE A 517 -10.60 5.79 4.83
C ILE A 517 -9.16 6.31 4.92
N SER A 518 -8.99 7.62 4.77
CA SER A 518 -7.72 8.27 5.11
C SER A 518 -7.66 8.61 6.60
N LEU A 519 -6.53 8.31 7.23
CA LEU A 519 -6.15 8.81 8.56
C LEU A 519 -5.01 9.84 8.48
N GLN A 520 -4.55 10.17 7.27
CA GLN A 520 -3.44 11.08 7.01
C GLN A 520 -3.91 12.54 7.10
N ILE A 521 -3.19 13.37 7.83
CA ILE A 521 -3.43 14.82 7.89
C ILE A 521 -2.76 15.48 6.69
N GLY A 522 -3.55 16.14 5.83
CA GLY A 522 -3.04 16.95 4.72
C GLY A 522 -2.38 18.25 5.18
N VAL A 523 -1.74 19.00 4.27
CA VAL A 523 -1.04 20.23 4.63
C VAL A 523 -2.03 21.30 5.13
N VAL A 524 -1.83 21.77 6.36
CA VAL A 524 -2.75 22.68 7.06
C VAL A 524 -2.51 24.14 6.69
N PHE A 525 -1.24 24.59 6.73
CA PHE A 525 -0.82 25.96 6.39
C PHE A 525 0.70 26.04 6.29
N ASP A 526 1.21 26.79 5.31
CA ASP A 526 2.64 27.06 5.13
C ASP A 526 2.98 28.53 5.43
N ALA A 527 4.04 28.75 6.22
CA ALA A 527 4.47 30.08 6.65
C ALA A 527 5.96 30.32 6.37
N ALA A 528 6.27 31.43 5.69
CA ALA A 528 7.64 31.91 5.59
C ALA A 528 8.12 32.44 6.96
N PRO A 529 9.40 32.26 7.34
CA PRO A 529 9.95 32.84 8.57
C PRO A 529 9.76 34.36 8.62
N MET A 530 9.53 34.92 9.81
CA MET A 530 9.25 36.34 10.01
C MET A 530 10.35 37.23 9.36
N GLY A 531 9.94 38.18 8.52
CA GLY A 531 10.85 39.05 7.77
C GLY A 531 11.49 38.40 6.53
N LYS A 532 11.14 37.16 6.19
CA LYS A 532 11.47 36.52 4.90
C LYS A 532 10.23 36.43 4.02
N LYS A 533 10.46 36.27 2.72
CA LYS A 533 9.48 35.73 1.77
C LYS A 533 9.89 34.30 1.45
N PHE A 534 8.98 33.48 0.95
CA PHE A 534 9.37 32.29 0.20
C PHE A 534 10.25 32.71 -0.99
N GLY A 535 11.12 31.80 -1.46
CA GLY A 535 11.87 32.00 -2.71
C GLY A 535 10.94 32.28 -3.89
N ALA A 536 11.46 32.85 -4.98
CA ALA A 536 10.67 33.40 -6.09
C ALA A 536 9.57 32.45 -6.61
N THR A 537 8.36 32.64 -6.07
CA THR A 537 7.08 32.00 -6.40
C THR A 537 7.14 30.54 -6.87
N LEU A 538 7.05 29.62 -5.92
CA LEU A 538 6.04 28.56 -6.00
C LEU A 538 5.27 28.54 -4.67
N SER A 539 3.97 28.79 -4.74
CA SER A 539 3.07 29.00 -3.59
C SER A 539 2.20 27.79 -3.24
N ASP A 540 2.40 26.67 -3.93
CA ASP A 540 1.57 25.48 -3.84
C ASP A 540 2.38 24.26 -3.40
N ASN A 541 1.76 23.42 -2.58
CA ASN A 541 2.22 22.07 -2.30
C ASN A 541 2.03 21.22 -3.56
N ASN A 542 3.08 21.14 -4.38
CA ASN A 542 3.02 20.64 -5.75
C ASN A 542 4.09 19.58 -5.99
N LEU A 543 3.67 18.44 -6.55
CA LEU A 543 4.47 17.26 -6.92
C LEU A 543 5.64 17.56 -7.88
N ARG A 544 5.53 18.66 -8.64
CA ARG A 544 6.41 19.00 -9.76
C ARG A 544 6.57 17.83 -10.74
N LEU A 545 5.44 17.23 -11.15
CA LEU A 545 5.38 16.24 -12.22
C LEU A 545 6.02 16.82 -13.50
N GLU A 546 6.82 16.01 -14.19
CA GLU A 546 7.63 16.40 -15.37
C GLU A 546 8.44 17.70 -15.18
N SER A 547 8.84 17.95 -13.93
CA SER A 547 9.58 19.11 -13.47
C SER A 547 10.49 18.69 -12.31
N THR A 548 11.05 19.64 -11.55
CA THR A 548 12.06 19.32 -10.53
C THR A 548 12.04 20.26 -9.32
N PHE A 549 12.36 19.74 -8.14
CA PHE A 549 12.49 20.51 -6.90
C PHE A 549 13.79 21.32 -6.84
N LEU A 550 14.86 20.87 -7.51
CA LEU A 550 16.15 21.54 -7.57
C LEU A 550 16.82 21.36 -8.94
N THR A 551 17.59 22.35 -9.37
CA THR A 551 18.61 22.22 -10.42
C THR A 551 20.00 22.39 -9.82
N VAL A 552 21.01 21.79 -10.46
CA VAL A 552 22.40 22.24 -10.34
C VAL A 552 22.80 22.69 -11.72
N ASP A 553 23.13 23.98 -11.83
CA ASP A 553 23.44 24.64 -13.08
C ASP A 553 24.94 24.96 -13.13
N GLN A 554 25.57 24.73 -14.29
CA GLN A 554 26.98 25.02 -14.54
C GLN A 554 27.08 26.18 -15.54
N LEU A 555 27.92 27.17 -15.22
CA LEU A 555 28.27 28.24 -16.15
C LEU A 555 29.27 27.70 -17.20
N VAL A 556 28.86 27.70 -18.46
CA VAL A 556 29.62 27.23 -19.64
C VAL A 556 29.66 28.39 -20.63
N PRO A 557 30.83 28.79 -21.20
CA PRO A 557 31.16 30.14 -21.63
C PRO A 557 30.03 31.14 -21.95
N GLY A 558 29.52 31.80 -20.89
CA GLY A 558 28.51 32.86 -20.96
C GLY A 558 27.07 32.44 -20.61
N GLU A 559 26.76 31.14 -20.65
CA GLU A 559 25.42 30.59 -20.45
C GLU A 559 25.36 29.63 -19.24
N TRP A 560 24.25 29.68 -18.50
CA TRP A 560 23.96 28.70 -17.45
C TRP A 560 23.27 27.49 -18.07
N ARG A 561 23.86 26.30 -17.92
CA ARG A 561 23.29 25.02 -18.36
C ARG A 561 23.01 24.13 -17.16
N THR A 562 21.78 23.64 -17.03
CA THR A 562 21.46 22.59 -16.06
C THR A 562 22.25 21.33 -16.35
N VAL A 563 22.95 20.84 -15.33
CA VAL A 563 23.75 19.61 -15.36
C VAL A 563 23.21 18.53 -14.43
N ARG A 564 22.46 18.87 -13.38
CA ARG A 564 21.78 17.92 -12.48
C ARG A 564 20.41 18.46 -12.06
N SER A 565 19.54 17.55 -11.61
CA SER A 565 18.22 17.85 -11.03
C SER A 565 17.89 16.82 -9.95
N ASP A 566 16.76 16.98 -9.23
CA ASP A 566 16.24 16.03 -8.21
C ASP A 566 16.03 14.58 -8.68
N SER A 567 16.25 14.34 -9.97
CA SER A 567 16.07 13.08 -10.67
C SER A 567 17.38 12.32 -10.88
N HIS A 568 18.51 12.90 -10.43
CA HIS A 568 19.87 12.38 -10.58
C HIS A 568 20.43 11.99 -9.19
N PRO A 569 20.94 10.75 -8.99
CA PRO A 569 21.26 10.20 -7.67
C PRO A 569 22.41 10.90 -6.92
N SER A 570 23.23 11.69 -7.61
CA SER A 570 24.22 12.57 -6.95
C SER A 570 23.60 13.83 -6.32
N THR A 571 22.28 13.91 -6.18
CA THR A 571 21.56 15.02 -5.56
C THR A 571 20.54 14.46 -4.57
N ILE A 572 20.29 15.20 -3.49
CA ILE A 572 19.29 14.84 -2.49
C ILE A 572 18.49 16.10 -2.18
N TYR A 573 17.16 16.00 -2.27
CA TYR A 573 16.23 17.02 -1.81
C TYR A 573 15.69 16.61 -0.43
N HIS A 574 15.96 17.41 0.60
CA HIS A 574 15.32 17.28 1.91
C HIS A 574 14.27 18.37 2.12
N TYR A 575 13.11 17.98 2.67
CA TYR A 575 12.08 18.89 3.15
C TYR A 575 12.00 18.81 4.68
N PHE A 576 12.33 19.92 5.35
CA PHE A 576 12.26 20.03 6.82
C PHE A 576 11.10 20.95 7.21
N GLY A 577 10.08 20.38 7.86
CA GLY A 577 9.05 21.18 8.52
C GLY A 577 9.64 21.97 9.69
N ASN A 578 9.69 23.30 9.58
CA ASN A 578 10.18 24.19 10.65
C ASN A 578 9.20 24.36 11.82
N SER A 579 8.02 23.75 11.73
CA SER A 579 7.14 23.49 12.86
C SER A 579 7.83 22.53 13.83
N LYS A 580 8.38 23.07 14.93
CA LYS A 580 8.51 22.28 16.16
C LYS A 580 7.14 21.67 16.45
N PRO A 581 7.00 20.33 16.52
CA PRO A 581 5.78 19.75 17.07
C PRO A 581 5.62 20.26 18.52
N LEU A 582 4.40 20.46 18.99
CA LEU A 582 4.11 20.68 20.41
C LEU A 582 4.27 19.38 21.25
N ILE A 583 5.21 18.53 20.84
CA ILE A 583 5.57 17.23 21.41
C ILE A 583 6.91 17.34 22.20
N GLY A 584 7.41 18.56 22.41
CA GLY A 584 8.60 18.86 23.23
C GLY A 584 8.50 18.50 24.72
N ALA A 585 7.43 17.82 25.15
CA ALA A 585 7.17 17.39 26.52
C ALA A 585 6.94 15.87 26.69
N TYR A 586 6.86 15.08 25.60
CA TYR A 586 6.36 13.70 25.65
C TYR A 586 7.38 12.59 25.38
N SER A 587 8.66 12.93 25.11
CA SER A 587 9.74 11.94 24.95
C SER A 587 9.91 11.01 26.16
N ASN A 588 9.64 11.51 27.37
CA ASN A 588 9.75 10.73 28.61
C ASN A 588 8.59 9.73 28.84
N MET A 589 7.50 9.76 28.06
CA MET A 589 6.34 8.90 28.32
C MET A 589 6.50 7.49 27.72
N PHE A 590 7.15 7.35 26.57
CA PHE A 590 7.28 6.06 25.88
C PHE A 590 8.40 5.15 26.44
N GLY A 591 9.41 5.73 27.10
CA GLY A 591 10.42 4.95 27.83
C GLY A 591 9.85 4.08 28.98
N HIS A 592 8.66 4.43 29.48
CA HIS A 592 7.93 3.58 30.45
C HIS A 592 7.21 2.40 29.81
N PHE A 593 6.77 2.50 28.54
CA PHE A 593 6.01 1.44 27.87
C PHE A 593 6.88 0.19 27.64
N ALA A 594 8.12 0.40 27.21
CA ALA A 594 9.11 -0.68 27.06
C ALA A 594 9.45 -1.38 28.40
N ARG A 595 9.41 -0.66 29.53
CA ARG A 595 9.65 -1.24 30.87
C ARG A 595 8.43 -2.00 31.43
N GLN A 596 7.20 -1.64 31.03
CA GLN A 596 6.00 -2.33 31.53
C GLN A 596 5.76 -3.70 30.89
N LEU A 597 6.40 -4.01 29.76
CA LEU A 597 6.39 -5.35 29.16
C LEU A 597 7.40 -6.33 29.80
N SER A 598 8.32 -5.84 30.66
CA SER A 598 9.33 -6.67 31.34
C SER A 598 9.06 -6.89 32.84
N ALA A 599 7.89 -6.50 33.35
CA ALA A 599 7.58 -6.51 34.78
C ALA A 599 6.28 -7.28 35.08
N THR A 600 6.39 -8.60 35.23
CA THR A 600 5.35 -9.43 35.83
C THR A 600 5.48 -9.47 37.36
N ALA A 601 4.33 -9.38 38.05
CA ALA A 601 4.13 -9.40 39.51
C ALA A 601 4.55 -8.15 40.32
N THR A 602 3.73 -7.87 41.36
CA THR A 602 3.83 -6.77 42.37
C THR A 602 3.86 -5.34 41.78
N ASP A 603 2.91 -4.45 42.08
CA ASP A 603 2.38 -4.13 43.41
C ASP A 603 0.85 -3.78 43.42
N ALA A 604 0.30 -3.40 44.59
CA ALA A 604 -1.15 -3.41 44.87
C ALA A 604 -1.89 -2.05 44.96
N ASP A 605 -3.22 -2.16 44.85
CA ASP A 605 -4.32 -1.26 45.26
C ASP A 605 -4.34 0.25 44.93
N ALA A 606 -5.30 0.60 44.06
CA ALA A 606 -6.21 1.74 44.26
C ALA A 606 -7.55 1.52 43.53
N LYS A 607 -8.50 0.81 44.16
CA LYS A 607 -9.82 0.51 43.56
C LYS A 607 -10.68 1.77 43.38
N LYS A 608 -10.73 2.32 42.18
CA LYS A 608 -11.83 3.19 41.74
C LYS A 608 -13.05 2.31 41.44
N VAL A 609 -14.18 2.62 42.06
CA VAL A 609 -15.46 1.91 41.88
C VAL A 609 -16.42 2.82 41.11
N VAL A 610 -17.13 2.26 40.13
CA VAL A 610 -18.13 2.99 39.33
C VAL A 610 -19.28 3.46 40.23
N SER A 611 -19.76 4.69 40.03
CA SER A 611 -21.00 5.14 40.66
C SER A 611 -22.16 4.25 40.20
N PRO A 612 -22.87 3.52 41.08
CA PRO A 612 -23.84 2.50 40.67
C PRO A 612 -25.01 3.01 39.82
N THR A 613 -25.26 4.32 39.83
CA THR A 613 -26.34 4.96 39.06
C THR A 613 -25.89 5.54 37.73
N LEU A 614 -24.57 5.63 37.44
CA LEU A 614 -24.03 6.34 36.26
C LEU A 614 -24.69 5.92 34.94
N ARG A 615 -24.91 4.61 34.74
CA ARG A 615 -25.57 4.08 33.54
C ARG A 615 -27.01 4.59 33.38
N ALA A 616 -27.81 4.59 34.45
CA ALA A 616 -29.18 5.07 34.43
C ALA A 616 -29.25 6.60 34.31
N ASP A 617 -28.34 7.29 35.02
CA ASP A 617 -28.18 8.75 34.96
C ASP A 617 -27.81 9.21 33.53
N VAL A 618 -26.93 8.49 32.82
CA VAL A 618 -26.56 8.76 31.42
C VAL A 618 -27.79 8.73 30.51
N TYR A 619 -28.57 7.66 30.51
CA TYR A 619 -29.74 7.56 29.63
C TYR A 619 -30.83 8.59 30.00
N SER A 620 -31.01 8.89 31.29
CA SER A 620 -31.94 9.94 31.74
C SER A 620 -31.49 11.34 31.32
N ALA A 621 -30.19 11.64 31.39
CA ALA A 621 -29.64 12.92 30.94
C ALA A 621 -29.74 13.08 29.42
N VAL A 622 -29.48 12.02 28.64
CA VAL A 622 -29.63 11.99 27.19
C VAL A 622 -31.07 12.33 26.77
N ASP A 623 -32.07 11.69 27.38
CA ASP A 623 -33.49 11.87 27.01
C ASP A 623 -34.04 13.25 27.41
N GLN A 624 -33.71 13.71 28.63
CA GLN A 624 -34.07 15.06 29.08
C GLN A 624 -33.39 16.14 28.24
N ALA A 625 -32.09 16.00 27.93
CA ALA A 625 -31.38 16.96 27.08
C ALA A 625 -31.89 16.96 25.63
N LYS A 626 -32.19 15.79 25.05
CA LYS A 626 -32.83 15.69 23.72
C LYS A 626 -34.12 16.51 23.68
N SER A 627 -34.96 16.35 24.69
CA SER A 627 -36.26 17.02 24.79
C SER A 627 -36.13 18.55 24.99
N TRP A 628 -35.22 18.98 25.86
CA TRP A 628 -34.98 20.39 26.17
C TRP A 628 -34.30 21.18 25.03
N VAL A 629 -33.38 20.55 24.29
CA VAL A 629 -32.75 21.18 23.11
C VAL A 629 -33.74 21.27 21.94
N ALA A 630 -34.52 20.20 21.69
CA ALA A 630 -35.49 20.16 20.59
C ALA A 630 -36.64 21.16 20.76
N GLY A 631 -37.14 21.30 22.00
CA GLY A 631 -38.26 22.19 22.33
C GLY A 631 -39.65 21.62 22.03
N GLY A 632 -40.57 21.78 22.97
CA GLY A 632 -41.96 21.30 22.86
C GLY A 632 -42.99 22.36 23.26
N GLN A 633 -44.28 22.10 23.04
CA GLN A 633 -45.38 23.05 23.27
C GLN A 633 -45.58 23.50 24.74
N GLY A 634 -44.80 22.97 25.69
CA GLY A 634 -44.93 23.21 27.13
C GLY A 634 -43.80 24.05 27.75
N GLY A 635 -43.45 25.20 27.16
CA GLY A 635 -42.67 26.28 27.78
C GLY A 635 -41.19 26.03 28.13
N GLY A 636 -40.71 24.79 28.18
CA GLY A 636 -39.36 24.45 28.63
C GLY A 636 -38.36 24.22 27.50
N GLN A 637 -37.53 25.22 27.17
CA GLN A 637 -36.55 25.16 26.07
C GLN A 637 -35.26 25.91 26.44
N ALA A 638 -34.14 25.62 25.76
CA ALA A 638 -32.91 26.41 25.89
C ALA A 638 -33.14 27.88 25.47
N GLY A 639 -32.72 28.84 26.30
CA GLY A 639 -32.99 30.27 26.14
C GLY A 639 -34.37 30.77 26.60
N ASP A 640 -35.37 29.90 26.81
CA ASP A 640 -36.74 30.30 27.21
C ASP A 640 -36.87 30.57 28.74
N GLY A 641 -35.76 30.60 29.48
CA GLY A 641 -35.74 30.89 30.92
C GLY A 641 -36.19 29.76 31.84
N VAL A 642 -36.45 28.56 31.31
CA VAL A 642 -36.81 27.37 32.08
C VAL A 642 -35.57 26.56 32.47
N SER A 643 -35.60 26.04 33.70
CA SER A 643 -34.45 25.42 34.35
C SER A 643 -33.93 24.17 33.63
N TYR A 644 -32.73 24.27 33.07
CA TYR A 644 -31.81 23.15 32.79
C TYR A 644 -31.39 22.38 34.06
N GLY A 645 -31.78 22.86 35.25
CA GLY A 645 -31.38 22.37 36.56
C GLY A 645 -31.52 20.86 36.79
N PRO A 646 -32.59 20.16 36.32
CA PRO A 646 -32.67 18.71 36.45
C PRO A 646 -31.54 17.98 35.71
N ILE A 647 -31.24 18.39 34.48
CA ILE A 647 -30.16 17.83 33.66
C ILE A 647 -28.80 18.19 34.28
N LEU A 648 -28.63 19.45 34.69
CA LEU A 648 -27.40 19.93 35.31
C LEU A 648 -27.14 19.25 36.67
N ALA A 649 -28.17 18.94 37.46
CA ALA A 649 -28.04 18.19 38.71
C ALA A 649 -27.60 16.74 38.46
N ILE A 650 -28.10 16.10 37.40
CA ILE A 650 -27.65 14.77 36.97
C ILE A 650 -26.19 14.80 36.52
N ILE A 651 -25.77 15.84 35.80
CA ILE A 651 -24.36 16.05 35.42
C ILE A 651 -23.50 16.29 36.67
N GLN A 652 -23.89 17.21 37.56
CA GLN A 652 -23.17 17.59 38.77
C GLN A 652 -23.03 16.46 39.79
N LYS A 653 -23.94 15.49 39.79
CA LYS A 653 -23.85 14.24 40.58
C LYS A 653 -22.58 13.43 40.27
N HIS A 654 -22.06 13.53 39.04
CA HIS A 654 -20.82 12.84 38.60
C HIS A 654 -19.67 13.83 38.32
N PHE A 655 -19.98 15.07 37.95
CA PHE A 655 -19.02 16.15 37.67
C PHE A 655 -19.37 17.43 38.46
N PRO A 656 -19.11 17.50 39.78
CA PRO A 656 -19.50 18.65 40.62
C PRO A 656 -18.87 20.00 40.23
N ALA A 657 -17.82 19.97 39.39
CA ALA A 657 -17.17 21.16 38.84
C ALA A 657 -17.97 21.82 37.71
N THR A 658 -18.87 21.11 37.04
CA THR A 658 -19.67 21.64 35.93
C THR A 658 -20.68 22.68 36.44
N LYS A 659 -20.48 23.94 36.09
CA LYS A 659 -21.33 25.07 36.49
C LYS A 659 -21.71 25.89 35.26
N ILE A 660 -22.93 26.41 35.24
CA ILE A 660 -23.34 27.45 34.31
C ILE A 660 -23.08 28.79 35.01
N GLY A 661 -22.19 29.61 34.45
CA GLY A 661 -21.87 30.94 34.97
C GLY A 661 -22.98 31.94 34.64
N LEU A 662 -23.07 33.05 35.38
CA LEU A 662 -24.12 34.07 35.17
C LEU A 662 -24.14 34.59 33.73
N GLU A 663 -22.97 34.74 33.10
CA GLU A 663 -22.79 35.18 31.71
C GLU A 663 -23.36 34.20 30.66
N SER A 664 -23.64 32.95 31.06
CA SER A 664 -24.23 31.91 30.19
C SER A 664 -25.75 31.77 30.34
N VAL A 665 -26.36 32.34 31.39
CA VAL A 665 -27.80 32.21 31.65
C VAL A 665 -28.60 33.04 30.64
N GLY A 666 -29.57 32.41 29.97
CA GLY A 666 -30.33 33.01 28.87
C GLY A 666 -29.60 33.04 27.53
N ASN A 667 -28.39 32.47 27.43
CA ASN A 667 -27.63 32.39 26.18
C ASN A 667 -27.71 30.97 25.59
N VAL A 668 -28.62 30.76 24.63
CA VAL A 668 -28.91 29.44 24.00
C VAL A 668 -27.64 28.66 23.66
N GLU A 669 -26.68 29.29 22.99
CA GLU A 669 -25.43 28.64 22.57
C GLU A 669 -24.63 28.12 23.77
N SER A 670 -24.51 28.92 24.83
CA SER A 670 -23.69 28.60 26.00
C SER A 670 -24.39 27.64 26.97
N GLU A 671 -25.71 27.76 27.14
CA GLU A 671 -26.52 26.78 27.89
C GLU A 671 -26.45 25.40 27.23
N VAL A 672 -26.68 25.33 25.91
CA VAL A 672 -26.57 24.07 25.14
C VAL A 672 -25.14 23.54 25.21
N ALA A 673 -24.11 24.38 25.05
CA ALA A 673 -22.72 23.92 25.10
C ALA A 673 -22.32 23.28 26.45
N ILE A 674 -22.77 23.82 27.58
CA ILE A 674 -22.41 23.28 28.89
C ILE A 674 -23.15 21.96 29.16
N ILE A 675 -24.44 21.89 28.83
CA ILE A 675 -25.22 20.64 28.95
C ILE A 675 -24.67 19.57 27.99
N VAL A 676 -24.37 19.92 26.74
CA VAL A 676 -23.87 18.96 25.74
C VAL A 676 -22.51 18.41 26.11
N GLY A 677 -21.57 19.25 26.56
CA GLY A 677 -20.29 18.78 27.09
C GLY A 677 -20.47 17.88 28.31
N GLY A 678 -21.32 18.27 29.26
CA GLY A 678 -21.60 17.50 30.48
C GLY A 678 -22.15 16.09 30.23
N VAL A 679 -23.17 15.94 29.37
CA VAL A 679 -23.72 14.62 28.99
C VAL A 679 -22.67 13.79 28.24
N THR A 680 -21.91 14.41 27.34
CA THR A 680 -20.84 13.72 26.59
C THR A 680 -19.75 13.20 27.53
N ASN A 681 -19.35 13.98 28.54
CA ASN A 681 -18.40 13.57 29.58
C ASN A 681 -18.92 12.39 30.43
N MET A 682 -20.22 12.35 30.76
CA MET A 682 -20.83 11.20 31.44
C MET A 682 -20.79 9.92 30.58
N ILE A 683 -21.06 10.03 29.27
CA ILE A 683 -21.00 8.89 28.35
C ILE A 683 -19.55 8.40 28.17
N MET A 684 -18.59 9.33 28.09
CA MET A 684 -17.17 8.96 28.04
C MET A 684 -16.73 8.25 29.31
N GLU A 685 -17.00 8.79 30.51
CA GLU A 685 -16.64 8.12 31.76
C GLU A 685 -17.34 6.76 31.88
N PHE A 686 -18.61 6.63 31.47
CA PHE A 686 -19.29 5.32 31.38
C PHE A 686 -18.55 4.34 30.45
N SER A 687 -18.03 4.81 29.31
CA SER A 687 -17.29 3.96 28.36
C SER A 687 -15.98 3.35 28.90
N LYS A 688 -15.33 3.98 29.89
CA LYS A 688 -14.15 3.38 30.56
C LYS A 688 -14.47 2.05 31.24
N TRP A 689 -15.71 1.90 31.69
CA TRP A 689 -16.17 0.77 32.49
C TRP A 689 -16.98 -0.23 31.65
N GLU A 690 -17.73 0.26 30.65
CA GLU A 690 -18.40 -0.56 29.65
C GLU A 690 -18.16 -0.01 28.23
N GLY A 691 -17.07 -0.42 27.57
CA GLY A 691 -16.65 0.09 26.26
C GLY A 691 -17.77 0.08 25.22
N MET A 692 -18.28 -1.10 24.86
CA MET A 692 -19.33 -1.24 23.84
C MET A 692 -20.65 -0.53 24.22
N ALA A 693 -21.03 -0.53 25.50
CA ALA A 693 -22.26 0.13 25.95
C ALA A 693 -22.11 1.66 25.89
N GLY A 694 -20.95 2.21 26.25
CA GLY A 694 -20.61 3.61 26.06
C GLY A 694 -20.53 4.01 24.58
N GLY A 695 -19.99 3.12 23.73
CA GLY A 695 -19.96 3.30 22.27
C GLY A 695 -21.36 3.33 21.63
N MET A 696 -22.31 2.53 22.13
CA MET A 696 -23.71 2.62 21.73
C MET A 696 -24.40 3.86 22.30
N ALA A 697 -24.20 4.18 23.57
CA ALA A 697 -24.76 5.38 24.19
C ALA A 697 -24.28 6.68 23.50
N MET A 698 -23.02 6.73 23.06
CA MET A 698 -22.48 7.85 22.27
C MET A 698 -23.16 7.96 20.91
N ARG A 699 -23.47 6.85 20.23
CA ARG A 699 -24.24 6.86 18.98
C ARG A 699 -25.65 7.39 19.22
N THR A 700 -26.37 6.84 20.20
CA THR A 700 -27.72 7.30 20.59
C THR A 700 -27.74 8.79 20.96
N TRP A 701 -26.69 9.29 21.60
CA TRP A 701 -26.53 10.69 21.95
C TRP A 701 -26.27 11.58 20.74
N VAL A 702 -25.36 11.19 19.84
CA VAL A 702 -25.12 11.89 18.57
C VAL A 702 -26.38 11.94 17.70
N ASP A 703 -27.13 10.84 17.62
CA ASP A 703 -28.41 10.79 16.93
C ASP A 703 -29.46 11.69 17.61
N ALA A 704 -29.48 11.74 18.95
CA ALA A 704 -30.35 12.63 19.71
C ALA A 704 -30.05 14.12 19.47
N LEU A 705 -28.78 14.50 19.35
CA LEU A 705 -28.35 15.87 19.05
C LEU A 705 -28.76 16.31 17.64
N VAL A 706 -28.57 15.43 16.64
CA VAL A 706 -28.97 15.70 15.25
C VAL A 706 -30.49 15.78 15.11
N ASP A 707 -31.24 14.88 15.78
CA ASP A 707 -32.70 14.96 15.90
C ASP A 707 -33.18 16.28 16.53
N ALA A 708 -32.49 16.76 17.57
CA ALA A 708 -32.88 17.97 18.29
C ALA A 708 -32.62 19.24 17.46
N HIS A 709 -31.47 19.32 16.79
CA HIS A 709 -31.20 20.34 15.78
C HIS A 709 -32.26 20.35 14.67
N ALA A 710 -32.55 19.19 14.07
CA ALA A 710 -33.56 19.08 13.00
C ALA A 710 -34.98 19.53 13.44
N LYS A 711 -35.31 19.41 14.74
CA LYS A 711 -36.59 19.86 15.31
C LYS A 711 -36.60 21.35 15.67
N ALA A 712 -35.47 21.92 16.07
CA ALA A 712 -35.34 23.36 16.35
C ALA A 712 -35.63 24.25 15.12
N VAL A 713 -35.55 23.69 13.90
CA VAL A 713 -35.97 24.33 12.63
C VAL A 713 -37.48 24.63 12.57
N VAL A 714 -38.33 23.92 13.30
CA VAL A 714 -39.78 23.84 13.02
C VAL A 714 -40.64 24.89 13.77
N SER A 715 -40.09 25.64 14.73
CA SER A 715 -40.85 26.61 15.54
C SER A 715 -41.12 27.95 14.82
N ALA A 716 -41.91 27.92 13.74
CA ALA A 716 -42.15 29.04 12.81
C ALA A 716 -43.03 30.19 13.35
N ARG A 717 -42.66 30.81 14.49
CA ARG A 717 -43.34 32.01 15.05
C ARG A 717 -42.43 33.13 15.58
N SER A 718 -41.10 33.02 15.45
CA SER A 718 -40.18 34.14 15.67
C SER A 718 -39.38 34.46 14.41
N VAL A 719 -38.89 35.70 14.30
CA VAL A 719 -38.31 36.24 13.08
C VAL A 719 -36.89 35.69 12.86
N GLY A 720 -36.73 34.86 11.82
CA GLY A 720 -35.47 34.65 11.09
C GLY A 720 -34.32 33.92 11.81
N GLY A 721 -34.19 32.61 11.56
CA GLY A 721 -32.91 31.86 11.51
C GLY A 721 -32.10 31.63 12.82
N ALA A 722 -32.09 32.59 13.75
CA ALA A 722 -31.07 32.68 14.79
C ALA A 722 -31.02 31.49 15.76
N ARG A 723 -32.17 31.00 16.24
CA ARG A 723 -32.19 29.93 17.25
C ARG A 723 -31.55 28.62 16.77
N ASN A 724 -31.81 28.22 15.52
CA ASN A 724 -31.26 26.96 15.01
C ASN A 724 -29.73 27.02 14.88
N ASP A 725 -29.21 28.14 14.40
CA ASP A 725 -27.77 28.44 14.35
C ASP A 725 -27.14 28.47 15.76
N MET A 726 -27.77 29.12 16.74
CA MET A 726 -27.31 29.10 18.14
C MET A 726 -27.34 27.70 18.76
N VAL A 727 -28.31 26.85 18.43
CA VAL A 727 -28.34 25.44 18.86
C VAL A 727 -27.23 24.64 18.19
N ALA A 728 -27.02 24.77 16.88
CA ALA A 728 -25.94 24.11 16.14
C ALA A 728 -24.54 24.48 16.68
N LYS A 729 -24.32 25.78 16.91
CA LYS A 729 -23.11 26.33 17.55
C LYS A 729 -22.97 25.83 18.99
N GLY A 730 -24.05 25.79 19.77
CA GLY A 730 -24.04 25.26 21.13
C GLY A 730 -23.64 23.79 21.18
N ILE A 731 -24.20 22.96 20.29
CA ILE A 731 -23.86 21.53 20.20
C ILE A 731 -22.37 21.36 19.85
N THR A 732 -21.88 22.00 18.79
CA THR A 732 -20.47 21.87 18.37
C THR A 732 -19.50 22.46 19.39
N LYS A 733 -19.82 23.59 20.03
CA LYS A 733 -19.05 24.18 21.14
C LYS A 733 -18.99 23.23 22.34
N GLY A 734 -20.10 22.60 22.71
CA GLY A 734 -20.16 21.64 23.81
C GLY A 734 -19.29 20.40 23.58
N LEU A 735 -19.34 19.83 22.38
CA LEU A 735 -18.47 18.72 22.00
C LEU A 735 -17.00 19.17 21.92
N ASN A 736 -16.71 20.21 21.14
CA ASN A 736 -15.34 20.57 20.79
C ASN A 736 -14.56 21.21 21.95
N GLN A 737 -15.23 21.99 22.82
CA GLN A 737 -14.58 22.76 23.89
C GLN A 737 -14.84 22.18 25.28
N ASN A 738 -16.06 21.73 25.57
CA ASN A 738 -16.46 21.32 26.93
C ASN A 738 -16.34 19.80 27.21
N THR A 739 -15.81 19.02 26.25
CA THR A 739 -15.63 17.56 26.41
C THR A 739 -14.17 17.20 26.71
N ASP A 740 -13.97 16.49 27.82
CA ASP A 740 -12.69 15.96 28.31
C ASP A 740 -12.46 14.54 27.81
N VAL A 741 -11.51 14.39 26.87
CA VAL A 741 -11.20 13.09 26.26
C VAL A 741 -10.40 12.15 27.16
N THR A 742 -9.87 12.62 28.30
CA THR A 742 -9.30 11.74 29.33
C THR A 742 -10.37 10.93 30.07
N LEU A 743 -11.65 11.28 29.86
CA LEU A 743 -12.80 10.50 30.31
C LEU A 743 -13.09 9.29 29.41
N MET A 744 -12.53 9.22 28.21
CA MET A 744 -12.83 8.16 27.23
C MET A 744 -12.21 6.79 27.60
N THR A 745 -12.80 5.72 27.09
CA THR A 745 -12.27 4.35 27.21
C THR A 745 -10.88 4.17 26.60
N LYS A 746 -10.12 3.21 27.16
CA LYS A 746 -8.84 2.73 26.62
C LYS A 746 -9.01 1.57 25.64
N GLU A 747 -10.20 0.97 25.56
CA GLU A 747 -10.49 -0.14 24.65
C GLU A 747 -10.53 0.38 23.20
N PHE A 748 -9.60 -0.08 22.35
CA PHE A 748 -9.38 0.49 21.02
C PHE A 748 -10.65 0.56 20.16
N THR A 749 -11.37 -0.55 20.02
CA THR A 749 -12.60 -0.65 19.21
C THR A 749 -13.65 0.36 19.65
N SER A 750 -13.96 0.39 20.95
CA SER A 750 -14.93 1.33 21.52
C SER A 750 -14.45 2.80 21.47
N LYS A 751 -13.14 3.06 21.63
CA LYS A 751 -12.55 4.42 21.47
C LYS A 751 -12.76 4.92 20.03
N ILE A 752 -12.47 4.09 19.02
CA ILE A 752 -12.67 4.39 17.60
C ILE A 752 -14.15 4.64 17.30
N GLN A 753 -15.07 3.81 17.81
CA GLN A 753 -16.51 3.99 17.61
C GLN A 753 -17.02 5.32 18.19
N ILE A 754 -16.60 5.68 19.41
CA ILE A 754 -16.97 6.94 20.07
C ILE A 754 -16.51 8.14 19.24
N ILE A 755 -15.25 8.12 18.78
CA ILE A 755 -14.65 9.22 18.01
C ILE A 755 -15.26 9.32 16.60
N SER A 756 -15.55 8.19 15.95
CA SER A 756 -16.28 8.16 14.67
C SER A 756 -17.66 8.82 14.80
N CYS A 757 -18.41 8.51 15.87
CA CYS A 757 -19.70 9.14 16.13
C CYS A 757 -19.55 10.66 16.33
N LEU A 758 -18.57 11.10 17.13
CA LEU A 758 -18.34 12.52 17.41
C LEU A 758 -17.89 13.33 16.19
N LYS A 759 -16.98 12.78 15.36
CA LYS A 759 -16.59 13.39 14.07
C LYS A 759 -17.81 13.63 13.17
N SER A 760 -18.77 12.69 13.15
CA SER A 760 -19.95 12.78 12.29
C SER A 760 -20.94 13.90 12.65
N VAL A 761 -20.85 14.51 13.84
CA VAL A 761 -21.86 15.49 14.30
C VAL A 761 -21.88 16.73 13.42
N SER A 762 -20.71 17.32 13.13
CA SER A 762 -20.64 18.60 12.43
C SER A 762 -21.09 18.47 10.97
N SER A 763 -20.72 17.39 10.28
CA SER A 763 -21.18 17.11 8.91
C SER A 763 -22.67 16.72 8.84
N ARG A 764 -23.26 16.18 9.91
CA ARG A 764 -24.71 15.91 10.03
C ARG A 764 -25.55 17.13 10.43
N ILE A 765 -24.94 18.16 11.03
CA ILE A 765 -25.61 19.41 11.41
C ILE A 765 -25.51 20.47 10.31
N TYR A 766 -24.31 20.72 9.78
CA TYR A 766 -24.04 21.77 8.78
C TYR A 766 -24.04 21.26 7.32
N GLY A 767 -23.99 19.94 7.13
CA GLY A 767 -23.81 19.32 5.82
C GLY A 767 -22.34 19.00 5.51
N ALA A 768 -22.11 17.93 4.75
CA ALA A 768 -20.76 17.48 4.37
C ALA A 768 -20.07 18.50 3.45
N GLY A 769 -18.78 18.74 3.67
CA GLY A 769 -17.96 19.67 2.88
C GLY A 769 -17.94 21.12 3.37
N THR A 770 -18.80 21.49 4.33
CA THR A 770 -18.78 22.83 4.96
C THR A 770 -17.53 23.09 5.80
N ASP A 771 -17.21 24.36 6.06
CA ASP A 771 -16.06 24.75 6.86
C ASP A 771 -16.22 24.30 8.32
N GLU A 772 -17.44 24.39 8.85
CA GLU A 772 -17.83 23.91 10.17
C GLU A 772 -17.67 22.39 10.30
N ALA A 773 -18.03 21.63 9.26
CA ALA A 773 -17.79 20.20 9.20
C ALA A 773 -16.29 19.87 9.21
N ARG A 774 -15.50 20.54 8.36
CA ARG A 774 -14.04 20.35 8.27
C ARG A 774 -13.32 20.72 9.58
N GLN A 775 -13.71 21.82 10.22
CA GLN A 775 -13.16 22.23 11.51
C GLN A 775 -13.54 21.25 12.64
N GLY A 776 -14.79 20.79 12.69
CA GLY A 776 -15.23 19.80 13.68
C GLY A 776 -14.52 18.46 13.54
N GLU A 777 -14.32 17.99 12.30
CA GLU A 777 -13.55 16.78 12.03
C GLU A 777 -12.06 16.93 12.38
N ALA A 778 -11.45 18.09 12.09
CA ALA A 778 -10.06 18.38 12.46
C ALA A 778 -9.87 18.39 13.99
N VAL A 779 -10.79 18.99 14.76
CA VAL A 779 -10.74 19.02 16.23
C VAL A 779 -10.90 17.63 16.85
N TRP A 780 -11.80 16.79 16.33
CA TRP A 780 -11.94 15.41 16.82
C TRP A 780 -10.85 14.46 16.32
N SER A 781 -10.14 14.82 15.24
CA SER A 781 -8.92 14.13 14.81
C SER A 781 -7.73 14.50 15.71
N SER A 782 -7.55 15.77 16.06
CA SER A 782 -6.45 16.21 16.92
C SER A 782 -6.64 15.84 18.40
N LYS A 783 -7.88 15.62 18.86
CA LYS A 783 -8.20 15.05 20.18
C LYS A 783 -8.10 13.51 20.26
N PHE A 784 -7.91 12.82 19.14
CA PHE A 784 -7.75 11.35 19.11
C PHE A 784 -6.31 10.91 19.36
N ILE A 785 -5.38 11.70 18.78
CA ILE A 785 -3.92 11.62 18.84
C ILE A 785 -3.44 11.97 20.27
#